data_AF-A0A0F8KD76-F1
#
_entry.id   AF-A0A0F8KD76-F1
#
_cell.length_a   1.000
_cell.length_b   1.000
_cell.length_c   1.000
_cell.angle_alpha   90.00
_cell.angle_beta   90.00
_cell.angle_gamma   90.00
#
_symmetry.space_group_name_H-M   'P 1'
#
loop_
_entity.id
_entity.type
_entity.pdbx_description
1 polymer ?
#
loop_
_entity_poly.entity_id
_entity_poly.type
_entity_poly.pdbx_seq_one_letter_code
_entity_poly.pdbx_strand_id
1 'polypeptide(L)'
;MSKLTTGSFSIDDLESVQITINNIVGAAKEAAEEKAKELGPMGPTAMPGLASYRSWNLLLLDRYEPVVTPMCDQCCYCTYGPCDLSGNKRGACGIDMMGHNGREFFLRVITGTACHAAHGRHLLDHVIEVFGEDLPLNLGESNVLTPNITIATGLSPKTLGECRAPMEFVEEQLTQLLATIHAGQESAEIDYDSKALFSGSLDHVGMEVSDIAQVSAYDFPKADPEAPLIEIGMGSIDKSKPLIVAIGHNVAGVTYIMDYMEENNLTDKMEIAGLCCTAFDMTRYKEADRRAPYAKIVGSLAKELKVIRSGMPDVIVVDEQCVRGDVLSESQKLKIPVIASNEKIMMGLPDRTDADVDSIIEELKSGAIPGCVMLDYDKLGELVPRIAEIMAPIRDAEGITAIPTDEEFKAYIDKCAQCGECLLACPEELDIPEALQYAAQGSYEYLEALHDQCIGCRRCEQVCKKEIPILNMLEKAAQKAISEEKGWVRAGRGQASDAEIRAEGLNLVMGTTPGIIAIIGCPNYPSGTKDVYNIAEEFLKRNYLVAVSGCSAMDIGMYKDDEGKTLYERYPGGFHCGGLLNTGSCVSNAHISGAAEKVAGIFAQRNLAGNLAEIADYTLNRVGACGLAWGAYSQKAAAIGTGCNIVGIPAVLGPHSSKYRRALIAKTYDESKWKVFDARDGSEMNIPPSPEFLLTTAETWQEALPMMAKACIRPSDNNMGRSIKLTHWMELSKKYLGVEPEDWWKFVRNEADLPLAKREELLKKLESEHGWEIDWKRKKIISGPKIKFDVSAQPTNLKRLCKGA
;
A
#
# COMPACT_ATOMS: atom_id res chain seq x y z
N MET A 1 -28.86 30.05 -44.95
CA MET A 1 -29.43 29.62 -43.66
C MET A 1 -29.17 30.71 -42.64
N SER A 2 -30.22 31.34 -42.13
CA SER A 2 -30.14 32.43 -41.14
C SER A 2 -29.79 31.87 -39.76
N LYS A 3 -28.81 32.47 -39.08
CA LYS A 3 -28.56 32.21 -37.65
C LYS A 3 -29.75 32.73 -36.85
N LEU A 4 -30.41 31.85 -36.10
CA LEU A 4 -31.38 32.25 -35.08
C LEU A 4 -30.64 33.02 -33.97
N THR A 5 -31.17 34.18 -33.59
CA THR A 5 -30.75 34.92 -32.39
C THR A 5 -31.55 34.47 -31.18
N THR A 6 -31.02 34.68 -29.98
CA THR A 6 -31.65 34.32 -28.70
C THR A 6 -33.07 34.87 -28.59
N GLY A 7 -34.04 34.01 -28.23
CA GLY A 7 -35.44 34.38 -28.07
C GLY A 7 -36.27 33.23 -27.45
N SER A 8 -37.51 33.52 -27.08
CA SER A 8 -38.49 32.56 -26.57
C SER A 8 -39.59 32.32 -27.60
N PHE A 9 -40.06 31.08 -27.75
CA PHE A 9 -41.29 30.78 -28.48
C PHE A 9 -42.24 29.97 -27.59
N SER A 10 -43.54 30.19 -27.75
CA SER A 10 -44.63 29.46 -27.11
C SER A 10 -45.42 28.75 -28.19
N ILE A 11 -45.88 27.52 -27.92
CA ILE A 11 -46.74 26.75 -28.82
C ILE A 11 -47.92 26.27 -27.98
N ASP A 12 -49.13 26.66 -28.39
CA ASP A 12 -50.38 26.25 -27.76
C ASP A 12 -51.30 25.57 -28.81
N ASP A 13 -52.17 24.66 -28.36
CA ASP A 13 -53.20 23.95 -29.11
C ASP A 13 -52.73 23.06 -30.29
N LEU A 14 -51.85 22.09 -30.04
CA LEU A 14 -51.54 21.02 -31.00
C LEU A 14 -51.61 19.62 -30.37
N GLU A 15 -52.32 18.71 -31.03
CA GLU A 15 -52.23 17.27 -30.77
C GLU A 15 -51.22 16.64 -31.74
N SER A 16 -50.25 15.88 -31.21
CA SER A 16 -49.22 15.11 -31.95
C SER A 16 -48.05 15.90 -32.56
N VAL A 17 -47.29 16.65 -31.74
CA VAL A 17 -46.02 17.28 -32.14
C VAL A 17 -44.82 16.61 -31.46
N GLN A 18 -43.78 16.30 -32.24
CA GLN A 18 -42.45 15.90 -31.74
C GLN A 18 -41.45 17.02 -32.05
N ILE A 19 -40.78 17.54 -31.01
CA ILE A 19 -39.73 18.56 -31.12
C ILE A 19 -38.39 17.88 -30.85
N THR A 20 -37.44 17.98 -31.78
CA THR A 20 -36.06 17.49 -31.60
C THR A 20 -35.10 18.68 -31.62
N ILE A 21 -34.44 18.95 -30.50
CA ILE A 21 -33.43 20.00 -30.37
C ILE A 21 -32.06 19.34 -30.47
N ASN A 22 -31.36 19.56 -31.59
CA ASN A 22 -30.09 18.87 -31.86
C ASN A 22 -28.91 19.37 -31.01
N ASN A 23 -28.76 20.69 -30.80
CA ASN A 23 -27.65 21.27 -30.03
C ASN A 23 -28.07 22.61 -29.40
N ILE A 24 -27.80 22.78 -28.10
CA ILE A 24 -28.02 24.03 -27.37
C ILE A 24 -26.74 24.87 -27.45
N VAL A 25 -26.79 25.97 -28.22
CA VAL A 25 -25.67 26.91 -28.36
C VAL A 25 -25.52 27.71 -27.06
N GLY A 26 -24.53 27.37 -26.23
CA GLY A 26 -24.25 28.05 -24.96
C GLY A 26 -24.07 27.08 -23.79
N ALA A 27 -24.79 25.97 -23.77
CA ALA A 27 -24.73 24.98 -22.68
C ALA A 27 -23.34 24.35 -22.53
N ALA A 28 -22.64 24.05 -23.63
CA ALA A 28 -21.27 23.55 -23.57
C ALA A 28 -20.27 24.59 -23.04
N LYS A 29 -20.53 25.89 -23.29
CA LYS A 29 -19.69 26.97 -22.79
C LYS A 29 -19.96 27.24 -21.31
N GLU A 30 -21.22 27.22 -20.89
CA GLU A 30 -21.62 27.33 -19.49
C GLU A 30 -21.11 26.15 -18.67
N ALA A 31 -21.24 24.92 -19.17
CA ALA A 31 -20.69 23.72 -18.55
C ALA A 31 -19.15 23.76 -18.44
N ALA A 32 -18.46 24.29 -19.46
CA ALA A 32 -17.00 24.48 -19.42
C ALA A 32 -16.59 25.58 -18.42
N GLU A 33 -17.35 26.68 -18.33
CA GLU A 33 -17.13 27.75 -17.35
C GLU A 33 -17.43 27.28 -15.92
N GLU A 34 -18.40 26.39 -15.73
CA GLU A 34 -18.75 25.80 -14.44
C GLU A 34 -17.70 24.75 -14.00
N LYS A 35 -17.28 23.85 -14.90
CA LYS A 35 -16.14 22.93 -14.66
C LYS A 35 -14.84 23.70 -14.34
N ALA A 36 -14.58 24.81 -15.02
CA ALA A 36 -13.41 25.66 -14.74
C ALA A 36 -13.49 26.38 -13.38
N LYS A 37 -14.71 26.72 -12.91
CA LYS A 37 -14.91 27.27 -11.56
C LYS A 37 -14.72 26.21 -10.47
N GLU A 38 -15.11 24.96 -10.73
CA GLU A 38 -14.94 23.83 -9.79
C GLU A 38 -13.46 23.45 -9.62
N LEU A 39 -12.72 23.32 -10.74
CA LEU A 39 -11.33 22.87 -10.74
C LEU A 39 -10.32 23.93 -10.28
N GLY A 40 -10.70 25.21 -10.33
CA GLY A 40 -9.78 26.33 -10.12
C GLY A 40 -8.80 26.54 -11.29
N PRO A 41 -7.85 27.48 -11.16
CA PRO A 41 -6.89 27.78 -12.23
C PRO A 41 -5.93 26.61 -12.45
N MET A 42 -5.83 26.10 -13.68
CA MET A 42 -4.92 25.01 -14.02
C MET A 42 -3.47 25.30 -13.61
N GLY A 43 -2.84 24.35 -12.93
CA GLY A 43 -1.43 24.36 -12.60
C GLY A 43 -0.54 24.17 -13.84
N PRO A 44 0.79 24.26 -13.68
CA PRO A 44 1.73 24.28 -14.81
C PRO A 44 1.97 22.91 -15.46
N THR A 45 1.42 21.83 -14.91
CA THR A 45 1.83 20.44 -15.21
C THR A 45 0.64 19.49 -15.38
N ALA A 46 -0.40 19.89 -16.11
CA ALA A 46 -1.46 18.97 -16.52
C ALA A 46 -0.96 18.01 -17.61
N MET A 47 -1.30 16.73 -17.50
CA MET A 47 -0.83 15.64 -18.38
C MET A 47 0.69 15.67 -18.61
N PRO A 48 1.49 15.57 -17.52
CA PRO A 48 2.94 15.78 -17.56
C PRO A 48 3.69 14.70 -18.36
N GLY A 49 4.78 15.12 -19.00
CA GLY A 49 5.83 14.24 -19.55
C GLY A 49 6.85 13.83 -18.49
N LEU A 50 7.77 12.92 -18.85
CA LEU A 50 8.84 12.41 -17.96
C LEU A 50 9.70 13.51 -17.32
N ALA A 51 9.85 14.65 -18.01
CA ALA A 51 10.67 15.77 -17.56
C ALA A 51 9.88 16.86 -16.82
N SER A 52 8.55 16.83 -16.82
CA SER A 52 7.71 17.93 -16.33
C SER A 52 7.92 18.25 -14.85
N TYR A 53 8.17 17.22 -14.02
CA TYR A 53 8.43 17.39 -12.59
C TYR A 53 9.91 17.43 -12.24
N ARG A 54 10.82 17.33 -13.22
CA ARG A 54 12.26 17.24 -12.95
C ARG A 54 12.78 18.38 -12.08
N SER A 55 12.24 19.59 -12.24
CA SER A 55 12.60 20.75 -11.41
C SER A 55 12.24 20.57 -9.94
N TRP A 56 11.06 20.01 -9.64
CA TRP A 56 10.65 19.65 -8.29
C TRP A 56 11.45 18.47 -7.76
N ASN A 57 11.59 17.43 -8.57
CA ASN A 57 12.27 16.20 -8.20
C ASN A 57 13.73 16.46 -7.82
N LEU A 58 14.44 17.33 -8.56
CA LEU A 58 15.81 17.70 -8.21
C LEU A 58 15.91 18.50 -6.91
N LEU A 59 14.89 19.26 -6.52
CA LEU A 59 14.87 19.91 -5.20
C LEU A 59 14.70 18.88 -4.08
N LEU A 60 13.88 17.85 -4.31
CA LEU A 60 13.76 16.73 -3.37
C LEU A 60 15.07 15.95 -3.29
N LEU A 61 15.65 15.56 -4.42
CA LEU A 61 16.85 14.72 -4.51
C LEU A 61 18.12 15.44 -4.07
N ASP A 62 18.16 16.78 -4.13
CA ASP A 62 19.26 17.54 -3.53
C ASP A 62 19.24 17.44 -2.00
N ARG A 63 18.08 17.55 -1.36
CA ARG A 63 17.97 17.42 0.10
C ARG A 63 18.09 15.95 0.54
N TYR A 64 17.31 15.07 -0.09
CA TYR A 64 17.22 13.65 0.19
C TYR A 64 18.02 12.89 -0.85
N GLU A 65 19.33 12.83 -0.63
CA GLU A 65 20.26 12.27 -1.59
C GLU A 65 19.98 10.78 -1.81
N PRO A 66 20.04 10.30 -3.06
CA PRO A 66 20.02 8.87 -3.33
C PRO A 66 21.20 8.15 -2.68
N VAL A 67 20.88 7.13 -1.90
CA VAL A 67 21.84 6.22 -1.30
C VAL A 67 21.74 4.88 -2.01
N VAL A 68 22.78 4.57 -2.80
CA VAL A 68 22.82 3.39 -3.65
C VAL A 68 23.52 2.22 -2.93
N THR A 69 22.79 1.11 -2.77
CA THR A 69 23.25 -0.15 -2.16
C THR A 69 23.04 -1.31 -3.15
N PRO A 70 24.00 -1.60 -4.03
CA PRO A 70 23.81 -2.59 -5.10
C PRO A 70 23.43 -3.98 -4.58
N MET A 71 22.41 -4.59 -5.20
CA MET A 71 22.01 -5.98 -4.92
C MET A 71 22.87 -7.00 -5.69
N CYS A 72 23.51 -6.54 -6.77
CA CYS A 72 24.44 -7.30 -7.59
C CYS A 72 25.50 -6.35 -8.14
N ASP A 73 26.73 -6.84 -8.25
CA ASP A 73 27.88 -6.09 -8.78
C ASP A 73 27.96 -6.10 -10.31
N GLN A 74 26.96 -6.65 -11.00
CA GLN A 74 26.97 -6.83 -12.45
C GLN A 74 25.71 -6.27 -13.11
N CYS A 75 25.84 -5.92 -14.39
CA CYS A 75 24.72 -5.65 -15.28
C CYS A 75 24.64 -6.72 -16.38
N CYS A 76 23.48 -7.38 -16.49
CA CYS A 76 23.22 -8.45 -17.45
C CYS A 76 22.11 -8.10 -18.48
N TYR A 77 21.88 -6.81 -18.73
CA TYR A 77 20.74 -6.34 -19.54
C TYR A 77 20.82 -6.64 -21.04
N CYS A 78 22.02 -6.83 -21.61
CA CYS A 78 22.18 -7.02 -23.05
C CYS A 78 23.35 -7.95 -23.36
N THR A 79 23.50 -8.31 -24.63
CA THR A 79 24.50 -9.27 -25.13
C THR A 79 25.95 -8.78 -25.05
N TYR A 80 26.19 -7.50 -24.75
CA TYR A 80 27.53 -7.01 -24.39
C TYR A 80 27.95 -7.42 -22.97
N GLY A 81 27.00 -7.78 -22.09
CA GLY A 81 27.26 -8.20 -20.73
C GLY A 81 27.42 -9.72 -20.55
N PRO A 82 27.51 -10.21 -19.30
CA PRO A 82 27.46 -9.42 -18.07
C PRO A 82 28.66 -8.46 -17.93
N CYS A 83 28.39 -7.21 -17.58
CA CYS A 83 29.42 -6.23 -17.26
C CYS A 83 29.66 -6.21 -15.74
N ASP A 84 30.91 -6.31 -15.31
CA ASP A 84 31.31 -6.09 -13.91
C ASP A 84 31.38 -4.58 -13.60
N LEU A 85 30.55 -4.16 -12.64
CA LEU A 85 30.37 -2.77 -12.21
C LEU A 85 30.99 -2.49 -10.83
N SER A 86 31.67 -3.45 -10.20
CA SER A 86 32.26 -3.27 -8.86
C SER A 86 33.11 -2.01 -8.76
N GLY A 87 33.08 -1.31 -7.63
CA GLY A 87 33.84 -0.07 -7.44
C GLY A 87 33.39 1.08 -8.34
N ASN A 88 32.10 1.11 -8.71
CA ASN A 88 31.50 2.10 -9.60
C ASN A 88 32.12 2.15 -11.01
N LYS A 89 32.54 0.98 -11.52
CA LYS A 89 33.00 0.83 -12.91
C LYS A 89 31.86 1.10 -13.89
N ARG A 90 32.23 1.37 -15.15
CA ARG A 90 31.29 1.49 -16.27
C ARG A 90 31.15 0.16 -17.00
N GLY A 91 29.91 -0.18 -17.38
CA GLY A 91 29.65 -1.26 -18.31
C GLY A 91 30.06 -0.91 -19.75
N ALA A 92 30.01 -1.88 -20.65
CA ALA A 92 30.42 -1.72 -22.05
C ALA A 92 29.66 -0.60 -22.79
N CYS A 93 28.41 -0.33 -22.41
CA CYS A 93 27.60 0.76 -23.00
C CYS A 93 27.82 2.13 -22.35
N GLY A 94 28.69 2.23 -21.34
CA GLY A 94 29.08 3.50 -20.70
C GLY A 94 28.36 3.86 -19.41
N ILE A 95 27.27 3.19 -19.03
CA ILE A 95 26.59 3.41 -17.74
C ILE A 95 27.46 2.91 -16.56
N ASP A 96 27.54 3.68 -15.48
CA ASP A 96 28.23 3.28 -14.24
C ASP A 96 27.30 2.52 -13.27
N MET A 97 27.84 2.07 -12.14
CA MET A 97 27.11 1.27 -11.15
C MET A 97 25.96 2.06 -10.52
N MET A 98 26.18 3.35 -10.24
CA MET A 98 25.15 4.23 -9.69
C MET A 98 24.01 4.39 -10.69
N GLY A 99 24.32 4.75 -11.95
CA GLY A 99 23.32 4.85 -13.02
C GLY A 99 22.56 3.53 -13.23
N HIS A 100 23.25 2.38 -13.18
CA HIS A 100 22.61 1.09 -13.34
C HIS A 100 21.68 0.73 -12.17
N ASN A 101 22.08 1.02 -10.92
CA ASN A 101 21.23 0.73 -9.77
C ASN A 101 20.04 1.69 -9.67
N GLY A 102 20.21 2.96 -10.06
CA GLY A 102 19.08 3.88 -10.30
C GLY A 102 18.13 3.32 -11.36
N ARG A 103 18.66 2.79 -12.47
CA ARG A 103 17.86 2.10 -13.52
C ARG A 103 17.14 0.86 -13.01
N GLU A 104 17.79 0.05 -12.17
CA GLU A 104 17.19 -1.16 -11.59
C GLU A 104 16.08 -0.83 -10.61
N PHE A 105 16.27 0.17 -9.73
CA PHE A 105 15.21 0.68 -8.86
C PHE A 105 14.05 1.23 -9.68
N PHE A 106 14.34 2.07 -10.67
CA PHE A 106 13.36 2.61 -11.62
C PHE A 106 12.57 1.51 -12.35
N LEU A 107 13.23 0.42 -12.78
CA LEU A 107 12.55 -0.74 -13.36
C LEU A 107 11.53 -1.35 -12.38
N ARG A 108 11.88 -1.48 -11.09
CA ARG A 108 10.94 -1.99 -10.09
C ARG A 108 9.75 -1.05 -9.91
N VAL A 109 9.99 0.26 -9.88
CA VAL A 109 8.91 1.26 -9.79
C VAL A 109 7.95 1.16 -10.98
N ILE A 110 8.43 1.22 -12.23
CA ILE A 110 7.53 1.17 -13.39
C ILE A 110 6.81 -0.19 -13.51
N THR A 111 7.43 -1.27 -13.01
CA THR A 111 6.76 -2.58 -12.96
C THR A 111 5.59 -2.55 -11.97
N GLY A 112 5.78 -1.92 -10.81
CA GLY A 112 4.70 -1.69 -9.83
C GLY A 112 3.59 -0.82 -10.40
N THR A 113 3.95 0.30 -11.02
CA THR A 113 3.03 1.19 -11.74
C THR A 113 2.22 0.44 -12.80
N ALA A 114 2.88 -0.39 -13.61
CA ALA A 114 2.21 -1.19 -14.64
C ALA A 114 1.24 -2.22 -14.04
N CYS A 115 1.55 -2.83 -12.89
CA CYS A 115 0.63 -3.76 -12.23
C CYS A 115 -0.68 -3.08 -11.80
N HIS A 116 -0.62 -1.90 -11.17
CA HIS A 116 -1.84 -1.20 -10.78
C HIS A 116 -2.58 -0.61 -11.99
N ALA A 117 -1.85 -0.11 -12.99
CA ALA A 117 -2.45 0.39 -14.24
C ALA A 117 -3.18 -0.72 -15.02
N ALA A 118 -2.56 -1.89 -15.19
CA ALA A 118 -3.17 -3.02 -15.89
C ALA A 118 -4.40 -3.57 -15.16
N HIS A 119 -4.35 -3.60 -13.82
CA HIS A 119 -5.51 -3.93 -12.99
C HIS A 119 -6.64 -2.91 -13.18
N GLY A 120 -6.33 -1.61 -13.11
CA GLY A 120 -7.30 -0.53 -13.32
C GLY A 120 -7.92 -0.53 -14.71
N ARG A 121 -7.13 -0.76 -15.76
CA ARG A 121 -7.60 -0.91 -17.15
C ARG A 121 -8.59 -2.06 -17.27
N HIS A 122 -8.21 -3.25 -16.79
CA HIS A 122 -9.07 -4.43 -16.89
C HIS A 122 -10.39 -4.22 -16.15
N LEU A 123 -10.36 -3.70 -14.93
CA LEU A 123 -11.57 -3.39 -14.17
C LEU A 123 -12.42 -2.35 -14.91
N LEU A 124 -11.82 -1.23 -15.31
CA LEU A 124 -12.54 -0.11 -15.94
C LEU A 124 -13.27 -0.53 -17.21
N ASP A 125 -12.60 -1.28 -18.09
CA ASP A 125 -13.22 -1.75 -19.33
C ASP A 125 -14.37 -2.72 -19.03
N HIS A 126 -14.15 -3.68 -18.13
CA HIS A 126 -15.17 -4.65 -17.73
C HIS A 126 -16.39 -3.98 -17.08
N VAL A 127 -16.18 -3.08 -16.10
CA VAL A 127 -17.32 -2.42 -15.43
C VAL A 127 -18.04 -1.43 -16.34
N ILE A 128 -17.38 -0.84 -17.34
CA ILE A 128 -18.08 -0.04 -18.36
C ILE A 128 -18.89 -0.94 -19.29
N GLU A 129 -18.38 -2.11 -19.67
CA GLU A 129 -19.13 -3.08 -20.48
C GLU A 129 -20.40 -3.56 -19.76
N VAL A 130 -20.30 -3.84 -18.45
CA VAL A 130 -21.41 -4.37 -17.65
C VAL A 130 -22.40 -3.28 -17.21
N PHE A 131 -21.91 -2.13 -16.71
CA PHE A 131 -22.75 -1.11 -16.06
C PHE A 131 -22.93 0.18 -16.89
N GLY A 132 -22.22 0.31 -18.00
CA GLY A 132 -22.26 1.47 -18.88
C GLY A 132 -21.31 2.61 -18.48
N GLU A 133 -20.92 3.42 -19.47
CA GLU A 133 -19.99 4.54 -19.29
C GLU A 133 -20.53 5.67 -18.42
N ASP A 134 -21.86 5.80 -18.35
CA ASP A 134 -22.56 6.86 -17.61
C ASP A 134 -22.74 6.53 -16.11
N LEU A 135 -22.29 5.35 -15.64
CA LEU A 135 -22.38 5.01 -14.22
C LEU A 135 -21.61 6.06 -13.39
N PRO A 136 -22.28 6.74 -12.43
CA PRO A 136 -21.65 7.77 -11.64
C PRO A 136 -20.64 7.20 -10.65
N LEU A 137 -19.58 7.97 -10.41
CA LEU A 137 -18.63 7.66 -9.35
C LEU A 137 -19.25 7.97 -7.99
N ASN A 138 -19.66 6.93 -7.26
CA ASN A 138 -20.32 7.06 -5.96
C ASN A 138 -19.38 6.60 -4.84
N LEU A 139 -18.56 7.54 -4.35
CA LEU A 139 -17.48 7.27 -3.40
C LEU A 139 -17.80 7.71 -1.95
N GLY A 140 -19.04 8.14 -1.71
CA GLY A 140 -19.49 8.69 -0.43
C GLY A 140 -19.46 10.23 -0.39
N GLU A 141 -19.49 10.80 0.82
CA GLU A 141 -19.64 12.25 1.03
C GLU A 141 -18.33 13.04 0.76
N SER A 142 -17.94 13.14 -0.51
CA SER A 142 -16.82 13.96 -0.95
C SER A 142 -17.14 14.71 -2.25
N ASN A 143 -16.70 15.96 -2.34
CA ASN A 143 -16.73 16.74 -3.58
C ASN A 143 -15.40 16.58 -4.35
N VAL A 144 -14.28 16.47 -3.61
CA VAL A 144 -12.98 16.12 -4.19
C VAL A 144 -12.88 14.59 -4.29
N LEU A 145 -13.41 14.05 -5.38
CA LEU A 145 -13.52 12.60 -5.62
C LEU A 145 -12.19 11.94 -6.00
N THR A 146 -11.34 12.63 -6.75
CA THR A 146 -10.20 12.01 -7.45
C THR A 146 -8.95 12.90 -7.40
N PRO A 147 -8.36 13.11 -6.20
CA PRO A 147 -7.26 14.04 -6.01
C PRO A 147 -6.02 13.67 -6.84
N ASN A 148 -5.61 12.39 -6.93
CA ASN A 148 -4.41 12.01 -7.68
C ASN A 148 -4.60 12.24 -9.19
N ILE A 149 -5.75 11.82 -9.74
CA ILE A 149 -6.13 12.06 -11.14
C ILE A 149 -6.18 13.55 -11.42
N THR A 150 -6.86 14.34 -10.58
CA THR A 150 -7.01 15.79 -10.74
C THR A 150 -5.63 16.47 -10.74
N ILE A 151 -4.74 16.07 -9.84
CA ILE A 151 -3.38 16.62 -9.75
C ILE A 151 -2.57 16.34 -11.01
N ALA A 152 -2.61 15.11 -11.53
CA ALA A 152 -1.82 14.73 -12.70
C ALA A 152 -2.42 15.24 -14.01
N THR A 153 -3.74 15.19 -14.16
CA THR A 153 -4.41 15.37 -15.45
C THR A 153 -5.14 16.71 -15.58
N GLY A 154 -5.51 17.32 -14.45
CA GLY A 154 -6.43 18.46 -14.44
C GLY A 154 -7.89 18.10 -14.69
N LEU A 155 -8.24 16.81 -14.71
CA LEU A 155 -9.59 16.30 -14.89
C LEU A 155 -10.21 15.92 -13.54
N SER A 156 -11.51 16.16 -13.36
CA SER A 156 -12.30 15.71 -12.20
C SER A 156 -13.42 14.79 -12.68
N PRO A 157 -13.11 13.52 -13.02
CA PRO A 157 -14.11 12.59 -13.53
C PRO A 157 -15.24 12.36 -12.53
N LYS A 158 -16.47 12.25 -13.04
CA LYS A 158 -17.70 12.00 -12.27
C LYS A 158 -18.41 10.71 -12.69
N THR A 159 -17.98 10.07 -13.78
CA THR A 159 -18.50 8.77 -14.25
C THR A 159 -17.35 7.81 -14.59
N LEU A 160 -17.68 6.53 -14.80
CA LEU A 160 -16.71 5.54 -15.27
C LEU A 160 -16.10 5.93 -16.63
N GLY A 161 -16.91 6.37 -17.59
CA GLY A 161 -16.44 6.79 -18.91
C GLY A 161 -15.41 7.93 -18.86
N GLU A 162 -15.60 8.89 -17.95
CA GLU A 162 -14.67 10.00 -17.77
C GLU A 162 -13.30 9.56 -17.18
N CYS A 163 -13.18 8.34 -16.64
CA CYS A 163 -11.91 7.77 -16.17
C CYS A 163 -11.03 7.19 -17.29
N ARG A 164 -11.54 7.05 -18.52
CA ARG A 164 -10.77 6.51 -19.67
C ARG A 164 -9.55 7.37 -19.99
N ALA A 165 -9.72 8.69 -20.07
CA ALA A 165 -8.64 9.60 -20.43
C ALA A 165 -7.48 9.61 -19.39
N PRO A 166 -7.73 9.65 -18.06
CA PRO A 166 -6.69 9.40 -17.07
C PRO A 166 -5.96 8.06 -17.22
N MET A 167 -6.69 6.98 -17.51
CA MET A 167 -6.10 5.64 -17.69
C MET A 167 -5.21 5.58 -18.94
N GLU A 168 -5.69 6.08 -20.07
CA GLU A 168 -4.93 6.18 -21.33
C GLU A 168 -3.65 7.00 -21.15
N PHE A 169 -3.71 8.10 -20.41
CA PHE A 169 -2.54 8.89 -20.06
C PHE A 169 -1.50 8.07 -19.29
N VAL A 170 -1.90 7.29 -18.28
CA VAL A 170 -0.98 6.44 -17.52
C VAL A 170 -0.32 5.39 -18.43
N GLU A 171 -1.08 4.77 -19.33
CA GLU A 171 -0.58 3.76 -20.27
C GLU A 171 0.40 4.32 -21.32
N GLU A 172 0.09 5.52 -21.85
CA GLU A 172 1.00 6.25 -22.73
C GLU A 172 2.34 6.50 -22.01
N GLN A 173 2.28 6.99 -20.78
CA GLN A 173 3.48 7.31 -20.01
C GLN A 173 4.26 6.08 -19.60
N LEU A 174 3.60 4.97 -19.25
CA LEU A 174 4.26 3.68 -19.00
C LEU A 174 5.04 3.18 -20.22
N THR A 175 4.50 3.37 -21.42
CA THR A 175 5.20 3.04 -22.68
C THR A 175 6.49 3.85 -22.82
N GLN A 176 6.43 5.16 -22.58
CA GLN A 176 7.60 6.02 -22.60
C GLN A 176 8.63 5.64 -21.53
N LEU A 177 8.17 5.35 -20.30
CA LEU A 177 9.00 4.98 -19.17
C LEU A 177 9.73 3.67 -19.41
N LEU A 178 9.04 2.62 -19.87
CA LEU A 178 9.63 1.33 -20.20
C LEU A 178 10.70 1.45 -21.28
N ALA A 179 10.49 2.30 -22.30
CA ALA A 179 11.49 2.53 -23.34
C ALA A 179 12.82 3.06 -22.79
N THR A 180 12.80 3.80 -21.66
CA THR A 180 14.03 4.32 -21.01
C THR A 180 14.83 3.27 -20.22
N ILE A 181 14.31 2.06 -20.02
CA ILE A 181 15.04 0.93 -19.43
C ILE A 181 16.03 0.31 -20.42
N HIS A 182 15.76 0.43 -21.72
CA HIS A 182 16.60 -0.13 -22.76
C HIS A 182 18.05 0.33 -22.63
N ALA A 183 19.00 -0.54 -22.98
CA ALA A 183 20.42 -0.18 -22.96
C ALA A 183 20.72 1.01 -23.88
N GLY A 184 21.57 1.94 -23.45
CA GLY A 184 21.94 3.14 -24.23
C GLY A 184 20.95 4.31 -24.14
N GLN A 185 20.06 4.31 -23.13
CA GLN A 185 19.13 5.40 -22.84
C GLN A 185 19.70 6.35 -21.77
N GLU A 186 19.00 6.56 -20.67
CA GLU A 186 19.50 7.33 -19.53
C GLU A 186 20.71 6.63 -18.88
N SER A 187 21.62 7.43 -18.34
CA SER A 187 22.82 6.92 -17.66
C SER A 187 23.11 7.64 -16.34
N ALA A 188 22.53 8.81 -16.11
CA ALA A 188 22.65 9.52 -14.85
C ALA A 188 21.66 8.96 -13.82
N GLU A 189 22.20 8.59 -12.66
CA GLU A 189 21.42 8.04 -11.54
C GLU A 189 20.28 8.99 -11.12
N ILE A 190 20.61 10.26 -10.90
CA ILE A 190 19.65 11.28 -10.47
C ILE A 190 18.49 11.48 -11.45
N ASP A 191 18.73 11.24 -12.75
CA ASP A 191 17.70 11.35 -13.79
C ASP A 191 16.85 10.07 -13.90
N TYR A 192 17.37 8.91 -13.50
CA TYR A 192 16.54 7.73 -13.25
C TYR A 192 15.67 7.94 -12.01
N ASP A 193 16.20 8.55 -10.96
CA ASP A 193 15.43 8.84 -9.75
C ASP A 193 14.30 9.86 -9.98
N SER A 194 14.54 10.90 -10.79
CA SER A 194 13.46 11.80 -11.22
C SER A 194 12.38 11.05 -12.03
N LYS A 195 12.76 10.10 -12.90
CA LYS A 195 11.80 9.29 -13.66
C LYS A 195 11.05 8.31 -12.76
N ALA A 196 11.70 7.77 -11.73
CA ALA A 196 11.07 6.92 -10.72
C ALA A 196 10.03 7.72 -9.91
N LEU A 197 10.39 8.90 -9.40
CA LEU A 197 9.46 9.81 -8.72
C LEU A 197 8.25 10.13 -9.61
N PHE A 198 8.47 10.43 -10.88
CA PHE A 198 7.37 10.65 -11.83
C PHE A 198 6.49 9.41 -11.98
N SER A 199 7.07 8.23 -12.19
CA SER A 199 6.31 6.97 -12.26
C SER A 199 5.53 6.67 -10.98
N GLY A 200 6.06 7.03 -9.81
CA GLY A 200 5.36 6.94 -8.53
C GLY A 200 4.08 7.79 -8.50
N SER A 201 4.09 9.00 -9.09
CA SER A 201 2.86 9.79 -9.22
C SER A 201 1.83 9.12 -10.13
N LEU A 202 2.27 8.46 -11.20
CA LEU A 202 1.37 7.72 -12.10
C LEU A 202 0.82 6.45 -11.45
N ASP A 203 1.61 5.81 -10.58
CA ASP A 203 1.17 4.64 -9.81
C ASP A 203 -0.07 4.96 -8.99
N HIS A 204 -0.05 6.11 -8.30
CA HIS A 204 -1.19 6.55 -7.52
C HIS A 204 -2.40 6.96 -8.38
N VAL A 205 -2.19 7.45 -9.60
CA VAL A 205 -3.29 7.68 -10.56
C VAL A 205 -3.91 6.34 -10.99
N GLY A 206 -3.11 5.35 -11.37
CA GLY A 206 -3.60 4.02 -11.76
C GLY A 206 -4.32 3.30 -10.62
N MET A 207 -3.78 3.40 -9.41
CA MET A 207 -4.43 2.91 -8.18
C MET A 207 -5.76 3.62 -7.90
N GLU A 208 -5.83 4.95 -8.07
CA GLU A 208 -7.06 5.72 -7.86
C GLU A 208 -8.14 5.30 -8.86
N VAL A 209 -7.82 5.22 -10.16
CA VAL A 209 -8.75 4.72 -11.20
C VAL A 209 -9.26 3.32 -10.86
N SER A 210 -8.36 2.43 -10.43
CA SER A 210 -8.70 1.06 -10.06
C SER A 210 -9.75 1.02 -8.95
N ASP A 211 -9.48 1.68 -7.82
CA ASP A 211 -10.34 1.54 -6.65
C ASP A 211 -11.66 2.32 -6.79
N ILE A 212 -11.66 3.50 -7.41
CA ILE A 212 -12.91 4.28 -7.57
C ILE A 212 -13.90 3.59 -8.53
N ALA A 213 -13.40 2.90 -9.56
CA ALA A 213 -14.23 2.17 -10.51
C ALA A 213 -14.96 1.02 -9.82
N GLN A 214 -14.21 0.17 -9.10
CA GLN A 214 -14.81 -0.94 -8.36
C GLN A 214 -15.67 -0.48 -7.18
N VAL A 215 -15.30 0.58 -6.46
CA VAL A 215 -16.16 1.10 -5.37
C VAL A 215 -17.53 1.50 -5.89
N SER A 216 -17.57 2.14 -7.06
CA SER A 216 -18.81 2.64 -7.65
C SER A 216 -19.63 1.53 -8.29
N ALA A 217 -18.98 0.58 -8.99
CA ALA A 217 -19.66 -0.50 -9.71
C ALA A 217 -20.15 -1.64 -8.80
N TYR A 218 -19.41 -1.92 -7.73
CA TYR A 218 -19.62 -3.09 -6.89
C TYR A 218 -20.16 -2.78 -5.49
N ASP A 219 -20.63 -1.55 -5.29
CA ASP A 219 -21.21 -1.07 -4.02
C ASP A 219 -20.31 -1.36 -2.81
N PHE A 220 -19.03 -1.03 -2.93
CA PHE A 220 -18.11 -1.08 -1.79
C PHE A 220 -18.46 -0.02 -0.74
N PRO A 221 -17.95 -0.15 0.50
CA PRO A 221 -18.11 0.89 1.52
C PRO A 221 -17.65 2.28 1.03
N LYS A 222 -18.48 3.28 1.28
CA LYS A 222 -18.39 4.62 0.67
C LYS A 222 -17.86 5.64 1.67
N ALA A 223 -16.55 5.64 1.90
CA ALA A 223 -15.94 6.41 2.97
C ALA A 223 -16.63 6.12 4.32
N ASP A 224 -16.74 4.84 4.69
CA ASP A 224 -17.55 4.41 5.83
C ASP A 224 -16.73 4.15 7.11
N PRO A 225 -16.81 5.01 8.15
CA PRO A 225 -16.06 4.78 9.39
C PRO A 225 -16.52 3.52 10.16
N GLU A 226 -17.68 2.97 9.83
CA GLU A 226 -18.28 1.79 10.47
C GLU A 226 -18.41 0.61 9.50
N ALA A 227 -17.58 0.57 8.44
CA ALA A 227 -17.47 -0.59 7.57
C ALA A 227 -17.37 -1.89 8.42
N PRO A 228 -18.01 -3.00 8.01
CA PRO A 228 -18.18 -4.16 8.88
C PRO A 228 -16.86 -4.84 9.22
N LEU A 229 -16.83 -5.57 10.34
CA LEU A 229 -15.69 -6.41 10.71
C LEU A 229 -15.80 -7.77 9.99
N ILE A 230 -14.68 -8.21 9.42
CA ILE A 230 -14.52 -9.46 8.67
C ILE A 230 -13.69 -10.42 9.50
N GLU A 231 -14.11 -11.69 9.56
CA GLU A 231 -13.31 -12.75 10.16
C GLU A 231 -12.06 -13.03 9.32
N ILE A 232 -10.91 -13.11 10.00
CA ILE A 232 -9.63 -13.37 9.35
C ILE A 232 -8.83 -14.45 10.06
N GLY A 233 -8.06 -15.22 9.27
CA GLY A 233 -7.07 -16.18 9.73
C GLY A 233 -7.41 -17.61 9.36
N MET A 234 -6.40 -18.47 9.22
CA MET A 234 -6.62 -19.88 8.86
C MET A 234 -7.51 -20.62 9.87
N GLY A 235 -7.52 -20.19 11.14
CA GLY A 235 -8.35 -20.77 12.19
C GLY A 235 -9.84 -20.41 12.08
N SER A 236 -10.23 -19.36 11.35
CA SER A 236 -11.63 -18.94 11.21
C SER A 236 -12.43 -19.79 10.22
N ILE A 237 -11.75 -20.58 9.39
CA ILE A 237 -12.37 -21.44 8.39
C ILE A 237 -13.08 -22.63 9.05
N ASP A 238 -14.36 -22.84 8.71
CA ASP A 238 -15.10 -24.04 9.08
C ASP A 238 -14.68 -25.21 8.16
N LYS A 239 -13.83 -26.08 8.69
CA LYS A 239 -13.28 -27.24 7.96
C LYS A 239 -14.34 -28.28 7.56
N SER A 240 -15.57 -28.20 8.08
CA SER A 240 -16.65 -29.12 7.72
C SER A 240 -17.39 -28.74 6.44
N LYS A 241 -17.17 -27.52 5.93
CA LYS A 241 -17.81 -26.99 4.74
C LYS A 241 -16.85 -27.04 3.54
N PRO A 242 -17.36 -27.18 2.29
CA PRO A 242 -16.55 -26.99 1.10
C PRO A 242 -15.87 -25.62 1.12
N LEU A 243 -14.58 -25.55 0.77
CA LEU A 243 -13.80 -24.31 0.80
C LEU A 243 -13.30 -23.89 -0.59
N ILE A 244 -13.75 -22.73 -1.03
CA ILE A 244 -13.20 -21.99 -2.17
C ILE A 244 -12.13 -21.04 -1.65
N VAL A 245 -10.93 -21.10 -2.25
CA VAL A 245 -9.86 -20.13 -1.97
C VAL A 245 -9.52 -19.30 -3.21
N ALA A 246 -9.74 -17.99 -3.12
CA ALA A 246 -9.36 -17.03 -4.16
C ALA A 246 -8.00 -16.38 -3.87
N ILE A 247 -7.07 -16.39 -4.82
CA ILE A 247 -5.71 -15.83 -4.67
C ILE A 247 -5.44 -14.85 -5.82
N GLY A 248 -5.24 -13.57 -5.50
CA GLY A 248 -4.96 -12.56 -6.53
C GLY A 248 -5.32 -11.14 -6.11
N HIS A 249 -5.74 -10.32 -7.08
CA HIS A 249 -6.00 -8.88 -6.91
C HIS A 249 -7.33 -8.44 -7.53
N ASN A 250 -7.58 -8.76 -8.80
CA ASN A 250 -8.78 -8.36 -9.51
C ASN A 250 -9.99 -9.16 -9.00
N VAL A 251 -10.94 -8.46 -8.38
CA VAL A 251 -12.12 -9.06 -7.78
C VAL A 251 -13.21 -9.41 -8.80
N ALA A 252 -13.13 -8.91 -10.04
CA ALA A 252 -14.21 -9.05 -11.03
C ALA A 252 -14.71 -10.49 -11.18
N GLY A 253 -13.82 -11.45 -11.43
CA GLY A 253 -14.24 -12.85 -11.52
C GLY A 253 -14.85 -13.42 -10.23
N VAL A 254 -14.43 -12.90 -9.06
CA VAL A 254 -14.95 -13.32 -7.76
C VAL A 254 -16.37 -12.79 -7.51
N THR A 255 -16.74 -11.62 -8.07
CA THR A 255 -18.11 -11.10 -7.92
C THR A 255 -19.13 -12.06 -8.55
N TYR A 256 -18.80 -12.68 -9.68
CA TYR A 256 -19.65 -13.70 -10.33
C TYR A 256 -19.75 -14.99 -9.52
N ILE A 257 -18.67 -15.41 -8.88
CA ILE A 257 -18.66 -16.56 -7.96
C ILE A 257 -19.59 -16.27 -6.76
N MET A 258 -19.47 -15.08 -6.17
CA MET A 258 -20.27 -14.65 -5.04
C MET A 258 -21.75 -14.48 -5.41
N ASP A 259 -22.05 -13.91 -6.58
CA ASP A 259 -23.42 -13.79 -7.09
C ASP A 259 -24.06 -15.16 -7.30
N TYR A 260 -23.34 -16.12 -7.91
CA TYR A 260 -23.82 -17.49 -8.05
C TYR A 260 -24.10 -18.13 -6.69
N MET A 261 -23.24 -17.91 -5.69
CA MET A 261 -23.46 -18.40 -4.32
C MET A 261 -24.69 -17.78 -3.66
N GLU A 262 -24.93 -16.48 -3.85
CA GLU A 262 -26.11 -15.76 -3.35
C GLU A 262 -27.39 -16.31 -4.01
N GLU A 263 -27.41 -16.44 -5.34
CA GLU A 263 -28.55 -16.91 -6.13
C GLU A 263 -28.91 -18.38 -5.84
N ASN A 264 -27.92 -19.21 -5.49
CA ASN A 264 -28.11 -20.63 -5.20
C ASN A 264 -28.15 -20.95 -3.69
N ASN A 265 -28.21 -19.94 -2.82
CA ASN A 265 -28.28 -20.08 -1.35
C ASN A 265 -27.15 -20.99 -0.80
N LEU A 266 -25.91 -20.68 -1.21
CA LEU A 266 -24.69 -21.41 -0.84
C LEU A 266 -23.83 -20.66 0.20
N THR A 267 -24.10 -19.38 0.46
CA THR A 267 -23.29 -18.51 1.33
C THR A 267 -23.04 -19.06 2.74
N ASP A 268 -24.00 -19.80 3.31
CA ASP A 268 -23.86 -20.45 4.61
C ASP A 268 -23.46 -21.94 4.53
N LYS A 269 -23.47 -22.53 3.34
CA LYS A 269 -23.21 -23.97 3.12
C LYS A 269 -21.76 -24.25 2.74
N MET A 270 -21.08 -23.27 2.15
CA MET A 270 -19.68 -23.34 1.77
C MET A 270 -18.93 -22.09 2.23
N GLU A 271 -17.63 -22.23 2.41
CA GLU A 271 -16.74 -21.13 2.74
C GLU A 271 -16.14 -20.56 1.46
N ILE A 272 -16.15 -19.24 1.33
CA ILE A 272 -15.33 -18.53 0.35
C ILE A 272 -14.37 -17.61 1.10
N ALA A 273 -13.08 -17.81 0.88
CA ALA A 273 -12.05 -17.03 1.54
C ALA A 273 -10.93 -16.63 0.59
N GLY A 274 -10.33 -15.47 0.83
CA GLY A 274 -9.29 -14.93 -0.04
C GLY A 274 -7.90 -14.88 0.58
N LEU A 275 -6.89 -14.78 -0.28
CA LEU A 275 -5.54 -14.34 0.05
C LEU A 275 -5.16 -13.11 -0.78
N CYS A 276 -4.24 -12.31 -0.24
CA CYS A 276 -3.78 -11.08 -0.89
C CYS A 276 -4.93 -10.08 -1.11
N CYS A 277 -4.79 -9.15 -2.06
CA CYS A 277 -5.67 -7.99 -2.18
C CYS A 277 -7.09 -8.36 -2.66
N THR A 278 -7.28 -9.45 -3.41
CA THR A 278 -8.63 -9.96 -3.75
C THR A 278 -9.42 -10.36 -2.51
N ALA A 279 -8.77 -10.78 -1.41
CA ALA A 279 -9.45 -11.13 -0.18
C ALA A 279 -10.14 -9.94 0.46
N PHE A 280 -9.51 -8.76 0.39
CA PHE A 280 -10.16 -7.53 0.85
C PHE A 280 -11.28 -7.14 -0.07
N ASP A 281 -11.05 -7.13 -1.37
CA ASP A 281 -12.02 -6.59 -2.33
C ASP A 281 -13.27 -7.46 -2.40
N MET A 282 -13.15 -8.79 -2.32
CA MET A 282 -14.33 -9.67 -2.22
C MET A 282 -15.13 -9.43 -0.93
N THR A 283 -14.47 -9.04 0.17
CA THR A 283 -15.14 -8.70 1.46
C THR A 283 -15.57 -7.24 1.55
N ARG A 284 -15.41 -6.47 0.47
CA ARG A 284 -16.02 -5.14 0.28
C ARG A 284 -17.25 -5.23 -0.63
N TYR A 285 -17.43 -6.34 -1.35
CA TYR A 285 -18.47 -6.51 -2.36
C TYR A 285 -19.88 -6.36 -1.77
N LYS A 286 -20.63 -5.38 -2.29
CA LYS A 286 -21.98 -5.00 -1.83
C LYS A 286 -22.07 -4.70 -0.33
N GLU A 287 -21.01 -4.16 0.27
CA GLU A 287 -20.97 -3.80 1.71
C GLU A 287 -21.26 -2.31 1.99
N ALA A 288 -21.67 -1.53 0.98
CA ALA A 288 -22.06 -0.13 1.17
C ALA A 288 -23.21 0.08 2.17
N ASP A 289 -24.06 -0.93 2.37
CA ASP A 289 -25.17 -0.92 3.32
C ASP A 289 -24.84 -1.59 4.66
N ARG A 290 -23.58 -2.04 4.84
CA ARG A 290 -23.07 -2.72 6.04
C ARG A 290 -23.81 -4.02 6.35
N ARG A 291 -24.18 -4.79 5.33
CA ARG A 291 -24.69 -6.14 5.51
C ARG A 291 -23.71 -7.01 6.31
N ALA A 292 -24.19 -8.14 6.82
CA ALA A 292 -23.34 -9.07 7.54
C ALA A 292 -22.41 -9.77 6.53
N PRO A 293 -21.08 -9.68 6.68
CA PRO A 293 -20.14 -10.34 5.77
C PRO A 293 -20.24 -11.86 5.91
N TYR A 294 -20.35 -12.57 4.79
CA TYR A 294 -20.34 -14.03 4.75
C TYR A 294 -19.00 -14.62 4.27
N ALA A 295 -18.20 -13.83 3.55
CA ALA A 295 -16.86 -14.21 3.11
C ALA A 295 -15.81 -13.98 4.20
N LYS A 296 -14.73 -14.76 4.17
CA LYS A 296 -13.62 -14.68 5.14
C LYS A 296 -12.30 -14.29 4.47
N ILE A 297 -11.31 -13.91 5.27
CA ILE A 297 -9.94 -13.68 4.79
C ILE A 297 -9.03 -14.75 5.39
N VAL A 298 -8.28 -15.46 4.56
CA VAL A 298 -7.25 -16.41 5.06
C VAL A 298 -6.04 -15.63 5.57
N GLY A 299 -5.56 -14.67 4.78
CA GLY A 299 -4.46 -13.78 5.17
C GLY A 299 -3.64 -13.26 3.99
N SER A 300 -2.42 -12.83 4.31
CA SER A 300 -1.47 -12.25 3.36
C SER A 300 -0.81 -13.31 2.45
N LEU A 301 0.04 -12.87 1.51
CA LEU A 301 0.86 -13.75 0.64
C LEU A 301 1.63 -14.84 1.41
N ALA A 302 2.08 -14.54 2.64
CA ALA A 302 2.82 -15.50 3.47
C ALA A 302 1.98 -16.73 3.87
N LYS A 303 0.65 -16.67 3.70
CA LYS A 303 -0.29 -17.75 3.99
C LYS A 303 -0.62 -18.62 2.78
N GLU A 304 -0.24 -18.25 1.54
CA GLU A 304 -0.60 -19.01 0.33
C GLU A 304 -0.17 -20.47 0.39
N LEU A 305 1.12 -20.73 0.60
CA LEU A 305 1.57 -22.11 0.65
C LEU A 305 1.11 -22.81 1.94
N LYS A 306 0.99 -22.07 3.05
CA LYS A 306 0.55 -22.62 4.33
C LYS A 306 -0.89 -23.15 4.25
N VAL A 307 -1.80 -22.38 3.64
CA VAL A 307 -3.19 -22.82 3.44
C VAL A 307 -3.27 -23.99 2.46
N ILE A 308 -2.48 -23.99 1.39
CA ILE A 308 -2.40 -25.15 0.47
C ILE A 308 -1.93 -26.39 1.25
N ARG A 309 -0.80 -26.30 1.98
CA ARG A 309 -0.23 -27.44 2.73
C ARG A 309 -1.12 -27.94 3.86
N SER A 310 -2.00 -27.10 4.40
CA SER A 310 -2.99 -27.55 5.37
C SER A 310 -3.98 -28.57 4.78
N GLY A 311 -4.20 -28.52 3.46
CA GLY A 311 -5.18 -29.34 2.76
C GLY A 311 -6.62 -28.86 2.93
N MET A 312 -6.86 -27.69 3.52
CA MET A 312 -8.21 -27.14 3.68
C MET A 312 -8.91 -26.78 2.36
N PRO A 313 -8.24 -26.18 1.33
CA PRO A 313 -8.95 -25.77 0.12
C PRO A 313 -9.46 -26.96 -0.67
N ASP A 314 -10.71 -26.90 -1.13
CA ASP A 314 -11.26 -27.89 -2.07
C ASP A 314 -11.06 -27.47 -3.52
N VAL A 315 -11.07 -26.16 -3.77
CA VAL A 315 -10.76 -25.54 -5.07
C VAL A 315 -9.99 -24.25 -4.83
N ILE A 316 -9.01 -23.99 -5.69
CA ILE A 316 -8.30 -22.72 -5.75
C ILE A 316 -8.60 -22.03 -7.07
N VAL A 317 -8.98 -20.75 -7.00
CA VAL A 317 -9.06 -19.87 -8.16
C VAL A 317 -7.95 -18.83 -8.05
N VAL A 318 -7.14 -18.70 -9.10
CA VAL A 318 -6.07 -17.70 -9.17
C VAL A 318 -6.38 -16.65 -10.22
N ASP A 319 -6.13 -15.40 -9.85
CA ASP A 319 -6.21 -14.24 -10.73
C ASP A 319 -4.78 -13.79 -11.11
N GLU A 320 -4.29 -12.67 -10.60
CA GLU A 320 -3.01 -12.07 -10.97
C GLU A 320 -2.30 -11.44 -9.77
N GLN A 321 -0.98 -11.30 -9.92
CA GLN A 321 -0.06 -10.60 -9.02
C GLN A 321 0.02 -11.17 -7.59
N CYS A 322 1.24 -11.32 -7.06
CA CYS A 322 1.45 -11.95 -5.75
C CYS A 322 0.70 -13.29 -5.62
N VAL A 323 0.72 -14.08 -6.70
CA VAL A 323 0.28 -15.48 -6.72
C VAL A 323 1.54 -16.31 -6.84
N ARG A 324 1.72 -17.32 -5.99
CA ARG A 324 2.91 -18.17 -6.04
C ARG A 324 2.98 -18.96 -7.36
N GLY A 325 4.18 -19.03 -7.94
CA GLY A 325 4.42 -19.80 -9.16
C GLY A 325 4.33 -21.32 -8.99
N ASP A 326 4.26 -21.83 -7.75
CA ASP A 326 4.15 -23.26 -7.45
C ASP A 326 2.77 -23.70 -6.94
N VAL A 327 1.75 -22.83 -6.95
CA VAL A 327 0.36 -23.14 -6.55
C VAL A 327 -0.11 -24.43 -7.20
N LEU A 328 -0.06 -24.54 -8.53
CA LEU A 328 -0.53 -25.71 -9.26
C LEU A 328 0.16 -27.01 -8.79
N SER A 329 1.49 -27.00 -8.69
CA SER A 329 2.26 -28.20 -8.32
C SER A 329 2.05 -28.64 -6.88
N GLU A 330 1.77 -27.70 -5.97
CA GLU A 330 1.52 -28.01 -4.55
C GLU A 330 0.06 -28.45 -4.33
N SER A 331 -0.89 -27.82 -5.01
CA SER A 331 -2.31 -28.19 -5.01
C SER A 331 -2.56 -29.59 -5.57
N GLN A 332 -1.84 -29.98 -6.64
CA GLN A 332 -1.92 -31.32 -7.23
C GLN A 332 -1.62 -32.44 -6.22
N LYS A 333 -0.67 -32.24 -5.31
CA LYS A 333 -0.30 -33.24 -4.30
C LYS A 333 -1.45 -33.58 -3.35
N LEU A 334 -2.42 -32.67 -3.24
CA LEU A 334 -3.55 -32.74 -2.31
C LEU A 334 -4.90 -32.82 -3.06
N LYS A 335 -4.86 -33.12 -4.37
CA LYS A 335 -6.03 -33.19 -5.26
C LYS A 335 -6.92 -31.95 -5.20
N ILE A 336 -6.31 -30.77 -5.13
CA ILE A 336 -7.01 -29.49 -5.16
C ILE A 336 -6.98 -28.97 -6.60
N PRO A 337 -8.11 -28.90 -7.33
CA PRO A 337 -8.15 -28.32 -8.65
C PRO A 337 -7.81 -26.83 -8.62
N VAL A 338 -7.08 -26.38 -9.64
CA VAL A 338 -6.70 -24.96 -9.78
C VAL A 338 -7.33 -24.36 -11.04
N ILE A 339 -8.09 -23.29 -10.87
CA ILE A 339 -8.69 -22.53 -11.97
C ILE A 339 -7.91 -21.24 -12.16
N ALA A 340 -7.32 -21.06 -13.34
CA ALA A 340 -6.68 -19.81 -13.74
C ALA A 340 -7.70 -18.90 -14.43
N SER A 341 -8.08 -17.79 -13.79
CA SER A 341 -9.11 -16.89 -14.29
C SER A 341 -8.60 -15.61 -14.96
N ASN A 342 -7.27 -15.48 -15.12
CA ASN A 342 -6.65 -14.31 -15.71
C ASN A 342 -5.53 -14.71 -16.69
N GLU A 343 -5.49 -14.08 -17.86
CA GLU A 343 -4.50 -14.37 -18.91
C GLU A 343 -3.05 -14.11 -18.48
N LYS A 344 -2.82 -13.30 -17.44
CA LYS A 344 -1.48 -13.03 -16.92
C LYS A 344 -0.87 -14.24 -16.20
N ILE A 345 -1.69 -15.20 -15.73
CA ILE A 345 -1.25 -16.41 -15.02
C ILE A 345 -2.06 -17.62 -15.49
N MET A 346 -1.58 -18.30 -16.54
CA MET A 346 -2.26 -19.49 -17.10
C MET A 346 -1.60 -20.83 -16.71
N MET A 347 -0.40 -20.80 -16.11
CA MET A 347 0.33 -21.98 -15.59
C MET A 347 0.57 -23.11 -16.61
N GLY A 348 0.43 -22.86 -17.91
CA GLY A 348 0.49 -23.89 -18.94
C GLY A 348 -0.67 -24.89 -18.89
N LEU A 349 -1.77 -24.53 -18.21
CA LEU A 349 -2.98 -25.34 -18.10
C LEU A 349 -3.75 -25.37 -19.42
N PRO A 350 -4.56 -26.42 -19.66
CA PRO A 350 -5.44 -26.46 -20.81
C PRO A 350 -6.50 -25.35 -20.72
N ASP A 351 -6.73 -24.66 -21.84
CA ASP A 351 -7.80 -23.68 -21.94
C ASP A 351 -9.15 -24.37 -22.09
N ARG A 352 -10.11 -23.92 -21.27
CA ARG A 352 -11.48 -24.41 -21.19
C ARG A 352 -12.51 -23.29 -21.25
N THR A 353 -12.11 -22.08 -21.57
CA THR A 353 -13.00 -20.91 -21.64
C THR A 353 -14.24 -21.18 -22.51
N ASP A 354 -14.06 -21.81 -23.67
CA ASP A 354 -15.16 -22.14 -24.60
C ASP A 354 -15.88 -23.47 -24.30
N ALA A 355 -15.35 -24.29 -23.39
CA ALA A 355 -15.92 -25.60 -23.09
C ALA A 355 -17.20 -25.48 -22.24
N ASP A 356 -17.96 -26.57 -22.20
CA ASP A 356 -19.14 -26.71 -21.36
C ASP A 356 -18.74 -26.99 -19.90
N VAL A 357 -19.44 -26.35 -18.95
CA VAL A 357 -19.10 -26.42 -17.50
C VAL A 357 -19.17 -27.85 -16.98
N ASP A 358 -20.17 -28.64 -17.38
CA ASP A 358 -20.29 -30.03 -16.91
C ASP A 358 -19.11 -30.87 -17.41
N SER A 359 -18.70 -30.69 -18.66
CA SER A 359 -17.51 -31.37 -19.19
C SER A 359 -16.24 -31.01 -18.43
N ILE A 360 -16.08 -29.75 -18.03
CA ILE A 360 -14.92 -29.29 -17.26
C ILE A 360 -14.91 -29.93 -15.87
N ILE A 361 -16.07 -29.98 -15.20
CA ILE A 361 -16.23 -30.60 -13.89
C ILE A 361 -15.82 -32.08 -13.93
N GLU A 362 -16.20 -32.83 -14.98
CA GLU A 362 -15.80 -34.23 -15.12
C GLU A 362 -14.28 -34.41 -15.24
N GLU A 363 -13.60 -33.54 -16.00
CA GLU A 363 -12.14 -33.59 -16.17
C GLU A 363 -11.41 -33.24 -14.86
N LEU A 364 -11.89 -32.24 -14.12
CA LEU A 364 -11.29 -31.81 -12.85
C LEU A 364 -11.52 -32.83 -11.74
N LYS A 365 -12.77 -33.29 -11.54
CA LYS A 365 -13.09 -34.21 -10.44
C LYS A 365 -12.44 -35.58 -10.58
N SER A 366 -12.22 -36.02 -11.82
CA SER A 366 -11.51 -37.28 -12.10
C SER A 366 -9.99 -37.16 -11.97
N GLY A 367 -9.47 -35.93 -11.87
CA GLY A 367 -8.03 -35.65 -11.90
C GLY A 367 -7.40 -35.86 -13.27
N ALA A 368 -8.20 -35.95 -14.35
CA ALA A 368 -7.70 -36.07 -15.72
C ALA A 368 -6.85 -34.85 -16.11
N ILE A 369 -7.24 -33.68 -15.61
CA ILE A 369 -6.43 -32.46 -15.62
C ILE A 369 -6.34 -31.90 -14.19
N PRO A 370 -5.20 -31.28 -13.83
CA PRO A 370 -5.01 -30.72 -12.49
C PRO A 370 -5.69 -29.36 -12.29
N GLY A 371 -6.26 -28.80 -13.35
CA GLY A 371 -6.75 -27.44 -13.43
C GLY A 371 -7.00 -27.04 -14.88
N CYS A 372 -7.60 -25.87 -15.08
CA CYS A 372 -7.83 -25.29 -16.41
C CYS A 372 -7.76 -23.76 -16.38
N VAL A 373 -7.62 -23.17 -17.56
CA VAL A 373 -7.89 -21.74 -17.76
C VAL A 373 -9.38 -21.53 -18.02
N MET A 374 -9.97 -20.54 -17.36
CA MET A 374 -11.36 -20.12 -17.53
C MET A 374 -11.44 -18.59 -17.50
N LEU A 375 -11.48 -17.95 -18.66
CA LEU A 375 -11.48 -16.48 -18.79
C LEU A 375 -12.89 -15.88 -18.93
N ASP A 376 -13.91 -16.72 -19.06
CA ASP A 376 -15.31 -16.32 -19.12
C ASP A 376 -15.87 -16.22 -17.70
N TYR A 377 -16.23 -15.00 -17.27
CA TYR A 377 -16.69 -14.75 -15.91
C TYR A 377 -18.06 -15.35 -15.60
N ASP A 378 -18.96 -15.46 -16.58
CA ASP A 378 -20.26 -16.11 -16.38
C ASP A 378 -20.05 -17.60 -16.06
N LYS A 379 -19.20 -18.27 -16.86
CA LYS A 379 -18.86 -19.68 -16.61
C LYS A 379 -18.01 -19.88 -15.36
N LEU A 380 -17.11 -18.94 -15.05
CA LEU A 380 -16.30 -18.98 -13.83
C LEU A 380 -17.18 -18.97 -12.58
N GLY A 381 -18.20 -18.11 -12.57
CA GLY A 381 -19.15 -17.95 -11.47
C GLY A 381 -19.87 -19.25 -11.13
N GLU A 382 -20.27 -20.02 -12.15
CA GLU A 382 -20.90 -21.33 -11.97
C GLU A 382 -19.87 -22.45 -11.64
N LEU A 383 -18.76 -22.50 -12.37
CA LEU A 383 -17.78 -23.58 -12.30
C LEU A 383 -17.19 -23.72 -10.90
N VAL A 384 -16.75 -22.61 -10.29
CA VAL A 384 -15.97 -22.63 -9.04
C VAL A 384 -16.78 -23.14 -7.84
N PRO A 385 -18.00 -22.66 -7.56
CA PRO A 385 -18.83 -23.20 -6.48
C PRO A 385 -19.21 -24.66 -6.71
N ARG A 386 -19.59 -25.04 -7.95
CA ARG A 386 -19.99 -26.42 -8.26
C ARG A 386 -18.84 -27.40 -8.08
N ILE A 387 -17.64 -27.09 -8.57
CA ILE A 387 -16.49 -27.99 -8.40
C ILE A 387 -16.05 -28.07 -6.93
N ALA A 388 -16.17 -27.01 -6.13
CA ALA A 388 -15.88 -27.05 -4.70
C ALA A 388 -16.83 -27.99 -3.94
N GLU A 389 -18.14 -27.89 -4.20
CA GLU A 389 -19.15 -28.79 -3.59
C GLU A 389 -18.89 -30.26 -3.93
N ILE A 390 -18.42 -30.55 -5.16
CA ILE A 390 -18.10 -31.90 -5.63
C ILE A 390 -16.79 -32.41 -5.03
N MET A 391 -15.76 -31.57 -4.95
CA MET A 391 -14.44 -31.98 -4.48
C MET A 391 -14.37 -32.21 -2.97
N ALA A 392 -15.13 -31.46 -2.17
CA ALA A 392 -15.13 -31.59 -0.71
C ALA A 392 -15.35 -33.04 -0.23
N PRO A 393 -16.45 -33.75 -0.59
CA PRO A 393 -16.65 -35.14 -0.17
C PRO A 393 -15.64 -36.11 -0.80
N ILE A 394 -15.13 -35.85 -2.01
CA ILE A 394 -14.11 -36.68 -2.66
C ILE A 394 -12.81 -36.63 -1.84
N ARG A 395 -12.38 -35.42 -1.45
CA ARG A 395 -11.14 -35.19 -0.72
C ARG A 395 -11.24 -35.66 0.73
N ASP A 396 -12.38 -35.43 1.39
CA ASP A 396 -12.64 -35.90 2.75
C ASP A 396 -12.58 -37.44 2.84
N ALA A 397 -13.19 -38.14 1.88
CA ALA A 397 -13.16 -39.60 1.81
C ALA A 397 -11.74 -40.17 1.67
N GLU A 398 -10.80 -39.41 1.09
CA GLU A 398 -9.41 -39.81 0.95
C GLU A 398 -8.51 -39.36 2.13
N GLY A 399 -8.99 -38.45 2.99
CA GLY A 399 -8.28 -37.97 4.18
C GLY A 399 -6.93 -37.30 3.89
N ILE A 400 -6.81 -36.62 2.75
CA ILE A 400 -5.51 -36.13 2.24
C ILE A 400 -5.10 -34.84 2.95
N THR A 401 -3.92 -34.83 3.58
CA THR A 401 -3.25 -33.62 4.07
C THR A 401 -1.75 -33.70 3.84
N ALA A 402 -1.07 -32.55 3.70
CA ALA A 402 0.40 -32.53 3.67
C ALA A 402 1.00 -32.57 5.08
N ILE A 403 0.20 -32.33 6.11
CA ILE A 403 0.65 -32.30 7.50
C ILE A 403 0.99 -33.72 7.96
N PRO A 404 2.25 -34.00 8.37
CA PRO A 404 2.65 -35.34 8.77
C PRO A 404 1.88 -35.85 10.00
N THR A 405 1.68 -37.16 10.05
CA THR A 405 1.26 -37.86 11.27
C THR A 405 2.32 -37.69 12.37
N ASP A 406 1.97 -37.99 13.63
CA ASP A 406 2.94 -37.88 14.74
C ASP A 406 4.15 -38.82 14.56
N GLU A 407 3.92 -39.99 13.96
CA GLU A 407 4.98 -40.96 13.64
C GLU A 407 5.91 -40.45 12.54
N GLU A 408 5.35 -39.93 11.44
CA GLU A 408 6.12 -39.33 10.35
C GLU A 408 6.89 -38.10 10.82
N PHE A 409 6.25 -37.24 11.63
CA PHE A 409 6.85 -36.06 12.22
C PHE A 409 8.10 -36.43 13.01
N LYS A 410 7.99 -37.42 13.90
CA LYS A 410 9.16 -37.93 14.64
C LYS A 410 10.23 -38.51 13.71
N ALA A 411 9.83 -39.31 12.71
CA ALA A 411 10.76 -39.88 11.76
C ALA A 411 11.52 -38.83 10.94
N TYR A 412 10.89 -37.70 10.59
CA TYR A 412 11.54 -36.59 9.91
C TYR A 412 12.52 -35.83 10.81
N ILE A 413 12.16 -35.63 12.09
CA ILE A 413 13.06 -35.03 13.08
C ILE A 413 14.33 -35.88 13.20
N ASP A 414 14.18 -37.19 13.38
CA ASP A 414 15.30 -38.13 13.54
C ASP A 414 16.18 -38.25 12.29
N LYS A 415 15.66 -37.89 11.10
CA LYS A 415 16.41 -37.85 9.84
C LYS A 415 17.33 -36.63 9.71
N CYS A 416 17.11 -35.57 10.49
CA CYS A 416 17.86 -34.32 10.35
C CYS A 416 19.36 -34.55 10.58
N ALA A 417 20.19 -34.14 9.62
CA ALA A 417 21.64 -34.31 9.67
C ALA A 417 22.38 -33.08 10.24
N GLN A 418 21.68 -32.05 10.70
CA GLN A 418 22.27 -30.83 11.28
C GLN A 418 23.31 -30.16 10.35
N CYS A 419 23.03 -30.15 9.04
CA CYS A 419 23.99 -29.71 8.02
C CYS A 419 23.98 -28.21 7.70
N GLY A 420 23.01 -27.44 8.22
CA GLY A 420 22.94 -25.98 8.04
C GLY A 420 22.40 -25.46 6.70
N GLU A 421 22.24 -26.29 5.67
CA GLU A 421 21.82 -25.85 4.32
C GLU A 421 20.46 -25.12 4.31
N CYS A 422 19.51 -25.57 5.14
CA CYS A 422 18.19 -24.95 5.24
C CYS A 422 18.23 -23.52 5.82
N LEU A 423 19.13 -23.26 6.78
CA LEU A 423 19.39 -21.93 7.34
C LEU A 423 19.98 -21.02 6.25
N LEU A 424 21.03 -21.47 5.56
CA LEU A 424 21.69 -20.70 4.49
C LEU A 424 20.76 -20.36 3.32
N ALA A 425 19.78 -21.22 3.02
CA ALA A 425 18.82 -20.99 1.95
C ALA A 425 17.59 -20.19 2.40
N CYS A 426 17.37 -20.04 3.71
CA CYS A 426 16.20 -19.35 4.25
C CYS A 426 16.32 -17.83 4.01
N PRO A 427 15.32 -17.19 3.38
CA PRO A 427 15.37 -15.74 3.14
C PRO A 427 15.31 -14.90 4.42
N GLU A 428 14.74 -15.47 5.49
CA GLU A 428 14.61 -14.87 6.83
C GLU A 428 15.69 -15.38 7.80
N GLU A 429 16.63 -16.19 7.32
CA GLU A 429 17.74 -16.73 8.12
C GLU A 429 17.29 -17.48 9.40
N LEU A 430 16.15 -18.18 9.34
CA LEU A 430 15.61 -18.94 10.47
C LEU A 430 16.51 -20.14 10.84
N ASP A 431 16.82 -20.30 12.13
CA ASP A 431 17.61 -21.42 12.65
C ASP A 431 16.78 -22.72 12.75
N ILE A 432 16.45 -23.25 11.57
CA ILE A 432 15.77 -24.54 11.41
C ILE A 432 16.59 -25.71 11.99
N PRO A 433 17.92 -25.79 11.81
CA PRO A 433 18.74 -26.83 12.43
C PRO A 433 18.59 -26.89 13.96
N GLU A 434 18.71 -25.74 14.64
CA GLU A 434 18.54 -25.64 16.09
C GLU A 434 17.14 -26.06 16.52
N ALA A 435 16.09 -25.56 15.86
CA ALA A 435 14.71 -25.93 16.16
C ALA A 435 14.48 -27.45 16.03
N LEU A 436 15.05 -28.10 15.00
CA LEU A 436 14.99 -29.56 14.85
C LEU A 436 15.84 -30.31 15.89
N GLN A 437 16.94 -29.72 16.37
CA GLN A 437 17.75 -30.31 17.44
C GLN A 437 16.99 -30.36 18.77
N TYR A 438 16.27 -29.29 19.12
CA TYR A 438 15.39 -29.27 20.28
C TYR A 438 14.20 -30.22 20.10
N ALA A 439 13.64 -30.30 18.89
CA ALA A 439 12.58 -31.25 18.58
C ALA A 439 13.00 -32.71 18.78
N ALA A 440 14.25 -33.06 18.44
CA ALA A 440 14.79 -34.41 18.69
C ALA A 440 14.91 -34.75 20.19
N GLN A 441 14.91 -33.73 21.06
CA GLN A 441 14.91 -33.86 22.52
C GLN A 441 13.50 -33.81 23.11
N GLY A 442 12.47 -33.71 22.26
CA GLY A 442 11.05 -33.67 22.66
C GLY A 442 10.49 -32.27 22.93
N SER A 443 11.22 -31.19 22.62
CA SER A 443 10.70 -29.82 22.72
C SER A 443 10.40 -29.25 21.33
N TYR A 444 9.12 -28.94 21.07
CA TYR A 444 8.66 -28.39 19.78
C TYR A 444 8.44 -26.87 19.80
N GLU A 445 8.68 -26.21 20.94
CA GLU A 445 8.44 -24.78 21.14
C GLU A 445 9.19 -23.91 20.11
N TYR A 446 10.41 -24.31 19.75
CA TYR A 446 11.20 -23.60 18.74
C TYR A 446 10.62 -23.75 17.33
N LEU A 447 10.11 -24.94 16.96
CA LEU A 447 9.43 -25.12 15.67
C LEU A 447 8.12 -24.31 15.61
N GLU A 448 7.37 -24.29 16.70
CA GLU A 448 6.14 -23.49 16.83
C GLU A 448 6.45 -21.98 16.73
N ALA A 449 7.47 -21.49 17.43
CA ALA A 449 7.87 -20.08 17.41
C ALA A 449 8.33 -19.60 16.01
N LEU A 450 8.91 -20.48 15.20
CA LEU A 450 9.30 -20.18 13.82
C LEU A 450 8.10 -20.05 12.87
N HIS A 451 6.89 -20.51 13.24
CA HIS A 451 5.73 -20.47 12.34
C HIS A 451 5.38 -19.06 11.89
N ASP A 452 5.27 -18.09 12.81
CA ASP A 452 4.87 -16.71 12.48
C ASP A 452 5.96 -15.98 11.69
N GLN A 453 7.24 -16.27 11.97
CA GLN A 453 8.39 -15.70 11.23
C GLN A 453 8.55 -16.30 9.84
N CYS A 454 8.20 -17.58 9.67
CA CYS A 454 8.31 -18.27 8.40
C CYS A 454 7.28 -17.74 7.39
N ILE A 455 7.77 -17.17 6.30
CA ILE A 455 6.94 -16.68 5.18
C ILE A 455 6.42 -17.79 4.24
N GLY A 456 6.56 -19.08 4.61
CA GLY A 456 6.03 -20.20 3.83
C GLY A 456 6.66 -20.35 2.44
N CYS A 457 7.94 -19.99 2.24
CA CYS A 457 8.55 -19.94 0.91
C CYS A 457 9.12 -21.26 0.39
N ARG A 458 9.30 -22.27 1.26
CA ARG A 458 9.86 -23.61 1.00
C ARG A 458 11.22 -23.71 0.30
N ARG A 459 12.03 -22.65 0.30
CA ARG A 459 13.43 -22.73 -0.20
C ARG A 459 14.26 -23.75 0.58
N CYS A 460 14.03 -23.84 1.89
CA CYS A 460 14.69 -24.79 2.79
C CYS A 460 14.43 -26.26 2.40
N GLU A 461 13.24 -26.59 1.90
CA GLU A 461 12.89 -27.96 1.48
C GLU A 461 13.74 -28.40 0.26
N GLN A 462 14.02 -27.47 -0.65
CA GLN A 462 14.72 -27.76 -1.91
C GLN A 462 16.21 -28.10 -1.73
N VAL A 463 16.80 -27.66 -0.61
CA VAL A 463 18.22 -27.90 -0.29
C VAL A 463 18.42 -29.01 0.73
N CYS A 464 17.34 -29.54 1.32
CA CYS A 464 17.43 -30.59 2.32
C CYS A 464 17.84 -31.92 1.68
N LYS A 465 19.10 -32.32 1.87
CA LYS A 465 19.67 -33.61 1.38
C LYS A 465 18.99 -34.86 1.96
N LYS A 466 18.11 -34.67 2.96
CA LYS A 466 17.31 -35.73 3.62
C LYS A 466 15.84 -35.68 3.22
N GLU A 467 15.48 -34.78 2.30
CA GLU A 467 14.13 -34.60 1.78
C GLU A 467 13.08 -34.40 2.88
N ILE A 468 13.46 -33.67 3.94
CA ILE A 468 12.56 -33.31 5.03
C ILE A 468 11.62 -32.20 4.52
N PRO A 469 10.29 -32.37 4.63
CA PRO A 469 9.32 -31.33 4.25
C PRO A 469 9.25 -30.27 5.36
N ILE A 470 10.31 -29.46 5.48
CA ILE A 470 10.53 -28.51 6.59
C ILE A 470 9.31 -27.61 6.82
N LEU A 471 8.63 -27.13 5.77
CA LEU A 471 7.45 -26.28 6.00
C LEU A 471 6.35 -27.08 6.69
N ASN A 472 6.07 -28.32 6.25
CA ASN A 472 5.05 -29.15 6.89
C ASN A 472 5.43 -29.51 8.33
N MET A 473 6.74 -29.59 8.65
CA MET A 473 7.20 -29.77 10.02
C MET A 473 6.85 -28.57 10.91
N LEU A 474 7.06 -27.34 10.41
CA LEU A 474 6.66 -26.12 11.12
C LEU A 474 5.14 -26.07 11.30
N GLU A 475 4.38 -26.30 10.23
CA GLU A 475 2.91 -26.27 10.27
C GLU A 475 2.34 -27.38 11.17
N LYS A 476 2.99 -28.55 11.25
CA LYS A 476 2.62 -29.62 12.19
C LYS A 476 2.84 -29.20 13.63
N ALA A 477 4.00 -28.62 13.96
CA ALA A 477 4.29 -28.11 15.29
C ALA A 477 3.32 -26.99 15.69
N ALA A 478 2.90 -26.17 14.72
CA ALA A 478 2.07 -24.99 14.94
C ALA A 478 0.56 -25.23 14.86
N GLN A 479 0.07 -26.48 14.82
CA GLN A 479 -1.38 -26.74 14.68
C GLN A 479 -2.24 -26.06 15.75
N LYS A 480 -1.74 -25.94 16.98
CA LYS A 480 -2.41 -25.18 18.04
C LYS A 480 -2.47 -23.70 17.69
N ALA A 481 -1.32 -23.06 17.43
CA ALA A 481 -1.25 -21.67 17.03
C ALA A 481 -2.16 -21.36 15.83
N ILE A 482 -2.12 -22.19 14.77
CA ILE A 482 -2.96 -22.05 13.57
C ILE A 482 -4.46 -22.12 13.91
N SER A 483 -4.88 -22.97 14.86
CA SER A 483 -6.28 -23.03 15.29
C SER A 483 -6.74 -21.78 16.06
N GLU A 484 -5.78 -21.05 16.64
CA GLU A 484 -5.97 -19.80 17.38
C GLU A 484 -5.77 -18.55 16.49
N GLU A 485 -5.33 -18.72 15.24
CA GLU A 485 -5.26 -17.67 14.21
C GLU A 485 -6.68 -17.25 13.79
N LYS A 486 -7.31 -16.47 14.66
CA LYS A 486 -8.68 -15.95 14.53
C LYS A 486 -8.69 -14.48 14.92
N GLY A 487 -8.84 -13.64 13.93
CA GLY A 487 -8.86 -12.19 14.06
C GLY A 487 -10.13 -11.55 13.50
N TRP A 488 -10.15 -10.23 13.59
CA TRP A 488 -11.16 -9.35 13.00
C TRP A 488 -10.44 -8.22 12.30
N VAL A 489 -10.75 -8.00 11.03
CA VAL A 489 -10.25 -6.88 10.24
C VAL A 489 -11.44 -6.07 9.75
N ARG A 490 -11.39 -4.74 9.89
CA ARG A 490 -12.44 -3.88 9.32
C ARG A 490 -12.37 -3.94 7.79
N ALA A 491 -13.50 -4.08 7.10
CA ALA A 491 -13.54 -4.04 5.64
C ALA A 491 -12.93 -2.73 5.10
N GLY A 492 -12.44 -2.78 3.86
CA GLY A 492 -11.85 -1.61 3.20
C GLY A 492 -12.87 -0.49 3.03
N ARG A 493 -12.72 0.61 3.77
CA ARG A 493 -13.73 1.67 3.83
C ARG A 493 -13.71 2.65 2.66
N GLY A 494 -12.71 2.58 1.80
CA GLY A 494 -12.47 3.55 0.73
C GLY A 494 -11.80 4.83 1.23
N GLN A 495 -12.25 5.96 0.69
CA GLN A 495 -11.64 7.27 0.91
C GLN A 495 -11.83 7.82 2.33
N ALA A 496 -10.94 8.73 2.75
CA ALA A 496 -11.27 9.69 3.80
C ALA A 496 -12.26 10.72 3.23
N SER A 497 -13.36 11.02 3.91
CA SER A 497 -14.37 11.95 3.41
C SER A 497 -13.93 13.42 3.54
N ASP A 498 -14.53 14.31 2.76
CA ASP A 498 -14.23 15.75 2.87
C ASP A 498 -14.64 16.32 4.24
N ALA A 499 -15.62 15.70 4.91
CA ALA A 499 -15.98 16.04 6.28
C ALA A 499 -14.86 15.71 7.28
N GLU A 500 -14.26 14.53 7.15
CA GLU A 500 -13.12 14.14 7.99
C GLU A 500 -11.88 15.00 7.71
N ILE A 501 -11.61 15.33 6.45
CA ILE A 501 -10.52 16.25 6.08
C ILE A 501 -10.73 17.64 6.69
N ARG A 502 -11.96 18.16 6.71
CA ARG A 502 -12.28 19.43 7.38
C ARG A 502 -12.10 19.36 8.90
N ALA A 503 -12.40 18.21 9.50
CA ALA A 503 -12.25 18.00 10.94
C ALA A 503 -10.77 17.96 11.37
N GLU A 504 -9.91 17.29 10.60
CA GLU A 504 -8.51 17.04 10.97
C GLU A 504 -7.49 17.97 10.31
N GLY A 505 -7.83 18.64 9.20
CA GLY A 505 -6.88 19.40 8.39
C GLY A 505 -6.12 20.47 9.19
N LEU A 506 -6.82 21.23 10.03
CA LEU A 506 -6.19 22.22 10.91
C LEU A 506 -5.22 21.56 11.91
N ASN A 507 -5.67 20.48 12.55
CA ASN A 507 -4.89 19.83 13.61
C ASN A 507 -3.63 19.18 13.05
N LEU A 508 -3.70 18.57 11.86
CA LEU A 508 -2.56 18.01 11.15
C LEU A 508 -1.53 19.08 10.75
N VAL A 509 -2.00 20.21 10.21
CA VAL A 509 -1.12 21.31 9.76
C VAL A 509 -0.49 22.06 10.93
N MET A 510 -1.22 22.23 12.02
CA MET A 510 -0.67 22.79 13.26
C MET A 510 0.25 21.81 14.00
N GLY A 511 0.10 20.51 13.74
CA GLY A 511 0.82 19.42 14.38
C GLY A 511 0.24 18.97 15.72
N THR A 512 -0.96 19.45 16.09
CA THR A 512 -1.66 19.01 17.31
C THR A 512 -2.28 17.64 17.16
N THR A 513 -2.68 17.26 15.94
CA THR A 513 -2.69 15.85 15.54
C THR A 513 -1.25 15.49 15.20
N PRO A 514 -0.61 14.55 15.92
CA PRO A 514 0.82 14.30 15.80
C PRO A 514 1.27 13.88 14.38
N GLY A 515 0.39 13.24 13.62
CA GLY A 515 0.57 12.97 12.21
C GLY A 515 -0.28 11.80 11.72
N ILE A 516 -0.22 11.57 10.41
CA ILE A 516 -0.77 10.40 9.73
C ILE A 516 0.30 9.30 9.69
N ILE A 517 -0.02 8.12 10.19
CA ILE A 517 0.83 6.93 10.11
C ILE A 517 0.18 5.94 9.14
N ALA A 518 0.83 5.68 8.01
CA ALA A 518 0.30 4.77 6.99
C ALA A 518 1.02 3.42 7.06
N ILE A 519 0.39 2.36 7.57
CA ILE A 519 0.99 1.00 7.68
C ILE A 519 0.44 0.11 6.55
N ILE A 520 1.27 -0.17 5.57
CA ILE A 520 0.87 -0.72 4.27
C ILE A 520 1.83 -1.82 3.80
N GLY A 521 1.50 -2.46 2.69
CA GLY A 521 2.47 -3.24 1.92
C GLY A 521 2.41 -4.75 2.16
N CYS A 522 3.53 -5.42 1.90
CA CYS A 522 3.64 -6.88 1.79
C CYS A 522 4.07 -7.54 3.12
N PRO A 523 4.02 -8.88 3.24
CA PRO A 523 4.31 -9.59 4.48
C PRO A 523 5.73 -10.19 4.59
N ASN A 524 6.74 -9.63 3.91
CA ASN A 524 8.13 -10.08 4.00
C ASN A 524 8.84 -9.47 5.23
N TYR A 525 8.27 -9.70 6.41
CA TYR A 525 8.73 -9.12 7.68
C TYR A 525 9.93 -9.88 8.26
N PRO A 526 10.90 -9.19 8.87
CA PRO A 526 12.11 -9.82 9.39
C PRO A 526 11.91 -10.66 10.66
N SER A 527 10.82 -10.46 11.41
CA SER A 527 10.65 -11.04 12.75
C SER A 527 9.20 -11.41 13.07
N GLY A 528 8.43 -11.81 12.06
CA GLY A 528 7.04 -12.23 12.21
C GLY A 528 6.03 -11.11 11.99
N THR A 529 4.75 -11.46 12.05
CA THR A 529 3.66 -10.58 11.58
C THR A 529 3.12 -9.65 12.68
N LYS A 530 3.44 -9.92 13.95
CA LYS A 530 2.97 -9.11 15.10
C LYS A 530 3.55 -7.70 15.16
N ASP A 531 4.65 -7.46 14.47
CA ASP A 531 5.32 -6.16 14.45
C ASP A 531 4.38 -5.03 14.04
N VAL A 532 3.59 -5.23 12.96
CA VAL A 532 2.67 -4.21 12.48
C VAL A 532 1.51 -3.94 13.46
N TYR A 533 1.07 -4.95 14.22
CA TYR A 533 0.12 -4.77 15.32
C TYR A 533 0.72 -3.92 16.44
N ASN A 534 1.95 -4.24 16.89
CA ASN A 534 2.61 -3.51 17.97
C ASN A 534 2.84 -2.03 17.59
N ILE A 535 3.24 -1.78 16.34
CA ILE A 535 3.43 -0.42 15.83
C ILE A 535 2.10 0.33 15.77
N ALA A 536 1.06 -0.28 15.19
CA ALA A 536 -0.27 0.34 15.09
C ALA A 536 -0.82 0.70 16.47
N GLU A 537 -0.74 -0.23 17.43
CA GLU A 537 -1.24 -0.03 18.78
C GLU A 537 -0.54 1.16 19.48
N GLU A 538 0.78 1.25 19.39
CA GLU A 538 1.54 2.32 20.05
C GLU A 538 1.17 3.71 19.48
N PHE A 539 0.96 3.81 18.17
CA PHE A 539 0.54 5.06 17.52
C PHE A 539 -0.92 5.44 17.83
N LEU A 540 -1.83 4.45 17.87
CA LEU A 540 -3.24 4.65 18.26
C LEU A 540 -3.35 5.15 19.71
N LYS A 541 -2.61 4.53 20.65
CA LYS A 541 -2.53 4.98 22.07
C LYS A 541 -2.02 6.42 22.21
N ARG A 542 -1.22 6.89 21.25
CA ARG A 542 -0.64 8.24 21.22
C ARG A 542 -1.45 9.23 20.37
N ASN A 543 -2.69 8.88 19.99
CA ASN A 543 -3.60 9.71 19.21
C ASN A 543 -3.06 10.14 17.84
N TYR A 544 -2.14 9.37 17.26
CA TYR A 544 -1.88 9.50 15.82
C TYR A 544 -3.10 8.99 15.04
N LEU A 545 -3.23 9.47 13.81
CA LEU A 545 -4.20 8.92 12.86
C LEU A 545 -3.51 7.76 12.13
N VAL A 546 -4.04 6.54 12.25
CA VAL A 546 -3.42 5.37 11.63
C VAL A 546 -4.26 4.94 10.42
N ALA A 547 -3.66 4.99 9.23
CA ALA A 547 -4.23 4.50 7.99
C ALA A 547 -3.54 3.21 7.58
N VAL A 548 -4.30 2.22 7.09
CA VAL A 548 -3.76 0.90 6.73
C VAL A 548 -4.38 0.39 5.44
N SER A 549 -3.65 -0.47 4.72
CA SER A 549 -4.13 -1.14 3.50
C SER A 549 -3.37 -2.46 3.27
N GLY A 550 -3.93 -3.32 2.43
CA GLY A 550 -3.25 -4.53 1.95
C GLY A 550 -2.81 -5.49 3.06
N CYS A 551 -1.76 -6.28 2.84
CA CYS A 551 -1.39 -7.38 3.75
C CYS A 551 -1.15 -6.91 5.19
N SER A 552 -0.57 -5.72 5.40
CA SER A 552 -0.37 -5.22 6.77
C SER A 552 -1.68 -4.89 7.50
N ALA A 553 -2.74 -4.46 6.80
CA ALA A 553 -4.07 -4.32 7.41
C ALA A 553 -4.64 -5.67 7.87
N MET A 554 -4.36 -6.75 7.14
CA MET A 554 -4.73 -8.11 7.54
C MET A 554 -4.01 -8.50 8.83
N ASP A 555 -2.68 -8.41 8.82
CA ASP A 555 -1.85 -8.90 9.93
C ASP A 555 -2.08 -8.09 11.22
N ILE A 556 -2.44 -6.80 11.11
CA ILE A 556 -2.91 -5.99 12.25
C ILE A 556 -4.18 -6.58 12.89
N GLY A 557 -5.10 -7.13 12.08
CA GLY A 557 -6.34 -7.73 12.55
C GLY A 557 -6.20 -9.14 13.14
N MET A 558 -5.03 -9.78 12.99
CA MET A 558 -4.78 -11.17 13.43
C MET A 558 -4.55 -11.31 14.94
N TYR A 559 -4.24 -10.22 15.63
CA TYR A 559 -3.88 -10.24 17.05
C TYR A 559 -4.94 -9.58 17.93
N LYS A 560 -5.05 -10.11 19.14
CA LYS A 560 -5.96 -9.65 20.19
C LYS A 560 -5.17 -9.26 21.42
N ASP A 561 -5.72 -8.33 22.19
CA ASP A 561 -5.21 -8.00 23.52
C ASP A 561 -5.68 -9.01 24.59
N ASP A 562 -5.35 -8.70 25.84
CA ASP A 562 -5.71 -9.54 27.01
C ASP A 562 -7.23 -9.66 27.23
N GLU A 563 -8.04 -8.75 26.66
CA GLU A 563 -9.51 -8.81 26.68
C GLU A 563 -10.09 -9.58 25.48
N GLY A 564 -9.23 -10.11 24.61
CA GLY A 564 -9.62 -10.84 23.41
C GLY A 564 -10.10 -9.92 22.27
N LYS A 565 -9.73 -8.63 22.30
CA LYS A 565 -10.16 -7.62 21.32
C LYS A 565 -9.05 -7.23 20.36
N THR A 566 -9.41 -7.14 19.08
CA THR A 566 -8.53 -6.62 18.02
C THR A 566 -8.42 -5.09 18.07
N LEU A 567 -7.44 -4.52 17.36
CA LEU A 567 -7.34 -3.05 17.28
C LEU A 567 -8.57 -2.43 16.60
N TYR A 568 -9.17 -3.11 15.63
CA TYR A 568 -10.38 -2.62 14.95
C TYR A 568 -11.63 -2.59 15.83
N GLU A 569 -11.68 -3.42 16.88
CA GLU A 569 -12.74 -3.37 17.90
C GLU A 569 -12.46 -2.29 18.96
N ARG A 570 -11.18 -2.04 19.28
CA ARG A 570 -10.76 -1.11 20.33
C ARG A 570 -10.73 0.34 19.88
N TYR A 571 -10.47 0.57 18.61
CA TYR A 571 -10.31 1.90 18.02
C TYR A 571 -11.31 2.13 16.89
N PRO A 572 -11.90 3.33 16.80
CA PRO A 572 -12.87 3.67 15.76
C PRO A 572 -12.24 3.70 14.35
N GLY A 573 -13.04 3.45 13.32
CA GLY A 573 -12.59 3.32 11.92
C GLY A 573 -12.52 4.62 11.11
N GLY A 574 -12.78 5.78 11.73
CA GLY A 574 -12.79 7.08 11.06
C GLY A 574 -11.40 7.70 10.88
N PHE A 575 -11.30 8.66 9.97
CA PHE A 575 -10.10 9.49 9.78
C PHE A 575 -10.07 10.58 10.87
N HIS A 576 -9.59 10.23 12.07
CA HIS A 576 -9.39 11.17 13.17
C HIS A 576 -8.27 10.72 14.13
N CYS A 577 -7.90 11.57 15.09
CA CYS A 577 -6.94 11.23 16.14
C CYS A 577 -7.32 9.94 16.87
N GLY A 578 -6.41 8.96 16.93
CA GLY A 578 -6.64 7.66 17.58
C GLY A 578 -7.56 6.72 16.79
N GLY A 579 -7.91 7.05 15.54
CA GLY A 579 -8.66 6.18 14.63
C GLY A 579 -7.75 5.23 13.84
N LEU A 580 -8.28 4.03 13.54
CA LEU A 580 -7.67 3.01 12.69
C LEU A 580 -8.45 2.85 11.39
N LEU A 581 -8.03 3.60 10.38
CA LEU A 581 -8.62 3.68 9.05
C LEU A 581 -8.09 2.56 8.14
N ASN A 582 -8.87 1.51 7.86
CA ASN A 582 -8.53 0.58 6.77
C ASN A 582 -9.08 1.09 5.43
N THR A 583 -8.23 1.60 4.53
CA THR A 583 -8.70 2.11 3.24
C THR A 583 -9.12 0.98 2.28
N GLY A 584 -8.53 -0.21 2.42
CA GLY A 584 -8.88 -1.39 1.63
C GLY A 584 -7.67 -2.13 1.07
N SER A 585 -7.78 -2.56 -0.18
CA SER A 585 -6.73 -3.33 -0.85
C SER A 585 -5.55 -2.45 -1.26
N CYS A 586 -4.59 -3.05 -1.98
CA CYS A 586 -3.34 -2.42 -2.37
C CYS A 586 -3.57 -1.12 -3.18
N VAL A 587 -4.59 -1.11 -4.05
CA VAL A 587 -4.96 0.06 -4.86
C VAL A 587 -5.59 1.18 -4.04
N SER A 588 -6.15 0.87 -2.86
CA SER A 588 -6.68 1.88 -1.93
C SER A 588 -5.58 2.70 -1.23
N ASN A 589 -4.29 2.46 -1.52
CA ASN A 589 -3.20 3.36 -1.11
C ASN A 589 -3.30 4.75 -1.76
N ALA A 590 -3.94 4.85 -2.94
CA ALA A 590 -4.23 6.14 -3.56
C ALA A 590 -5.07 7.06 -2.66
N HIS A 591 -5.91 6.48 -1.78
CA HIS A 591 -6.72 7.26 -0.84
C HIS A 591 -5.91 7.79 0.35
N ILE A 592 -4.75 7.18 0.65
CA ILE A 592 -3.86 7.65 1.71
C ILE A 592 -3.09 8.89 1.24
N SER A 593 -2.49 8.87 0.04
CA SER A 593 -1.91 10.08 -0.56
C SER A 593 -2.99 11.11 -0.84
N GLY A 594 -4.14 10.65 -1.36
CA GLY A 594 -5.32 11.47 -1.63
C GLY A 594 -5.81 12.20 -0.38
N ALA A 595 -5.77 11.59 0.80
CA ALA A 595 -6.11 12.28 2.05
C ALA A 595 -5.15 13.45 2.35
N ALA A 596 -3.83 13.25 2.19
CA ALA A 596 -2.83 14.32 2.37
C ALA A 596 -2.99 15.43 1.32
N GLU A 597 -3.26 15.07 0.07
CA GLU A 597 -3.55 15.99 -1.03
C GLU A 597 -4.84 16.79 -0.77
N LYS A 598 -5.88 16.14 -0.24
CA LYS A 598 -7.13 16.80 0.17
C LYS A 598 -6.94 17.73 1.36
N VAL A 599 -6.01 17.48 2.28
CA VAL A 599 -5.65 18.48 3.30
C VAL A 599 -5.14 19.77 2.62
N ALA A 600 -4.28 19.66 1.61
CA ALA A 600 -3.84 20.83 0.85
C ALA A 600 -4.99 21.48 0.04
N GLY A 601 -5.82 20.67 -0.62
CA GLY A 601 -6.91 21.16 -1.47
C GLY A 601 -8.08 21.78 -0.71
N ILE A 602 -8.49 21.19 0.42
CA ILE A 602 -9.69 21.57 1.18
C ILE A 602 -9.34 22.53 2.31
N PHE A 603 -8.43 22.15 3.20
CA PHE A 603 -8.09 22.99 4.36
C PHE A 603 -7.25 24.20 3.93
N ALA A 604 -6.25 23.99 3.07
CA ALA A 604 -5.37 25.07 2.61
C ALA A 604 -5.81 25.75 1.31
N GLN A 605 -6.91 25.28 0.70
CA GLN A 605 -7.49 25.81 -0.53
C GLN A 605 -6.49 25.92 -1.69
N ARG A 606 -5.55 24.97 -1.77
CA ARG A 606 -4.59 24.90 -2.88
C ARG A 606 -5.24 24.29 -4.11
N ASN A 607 -4.92 24.83 -5.27
CA ASN A 607 -5.42 24.31 -6.52
C ASN A 607 -4.79 22.94 -6.82
N LEU A 608 -5.62 21.90 -6.97
CA LEU A 608 -5.14 20.55 -7.28
C LEU A 608 -4.80 20.39 -8.76
N ALA A 609 -5.67 20.86 -9.65
CA ALA A 609 -5.62 20.59 -11.09
C ALA A 609 -4.23 20.88 -11.70
N GLY A 610 -3.52 19.85 -12.17
CA GLY A 610 -2.22 19.99 -12.85
C GLY A 610 -1.10 20.58 -11.99
N ASN A 611 -1.12 20.45 -10.66
CA ASN A 611 -0.28 21.26 -9.75
C ASN A 611 0.53 20.45 -8.72
N LEU A 612 1.00 19.25 -9.07
CA LEU A 612 1.66 18.31 -8.16
C LEU A 612 2.75 18.95 -7.29
N ALA A 613 3.66 19.71 -7.89
CA ALA A 613 4.81 20.27 -7.16
C ALA A 613 4.41 21.20 -6.00
N GLU A 614 3.34 22.00 -6.16
CA GLU A 614 2.87 22.88 -5.07
C GLU A 614 2.20 22.08 -3.96
N ILE A 615 1.41 21.06 -4.31
CA ILE A 615 0.76 20.18 -3.35
C ILE A 615 1.81 19.39 -2.56
N ALA A 616 2.80 18.84 -3.25
CA ALA A 616 3.92 18.12 -2.66
C ALA A 616 4.75 19.01 -1.72
N ASP A 617 5.06 20.23 -2.15
CA ASP A 617 5.78 21.21 -1.34
C ASP A 617 4.99 21.60 -0.09
N TYR A 618 3.67 21.78 -0.21
CA TYR A 618 2.80 22.03 0.93
C TYR A 618 2.86 20.86 1.93
N THR A 619 2.67 19.63 1.46
CA THR A 619 2.69 18.42 2.29
C THR A 619 4.04 18.27 3.01
N LEU A 620 5.16 18.40 2.30
CA LEU A 620 6.51 18.29 2.87
C LEU A 620 6.78 19.33 3.96
N ASN A 621 6.26 20.55 3.82
CA ASN A 621 6.52 21.63 4.77
C ASN A 621 5.53 21.66 5.96
N ARG A 622 4.32 21.10 5.79
CA ARG A 622 3.18 21.40 6.68
C ARG A 622 2.40 20.20 7.19
N VAL A 623 2.33 19.09 6.46
CA VAL A 623 1.48 17.95 6.82
C VAL A 623 2.33 16.83 7.42
N GLY A 624 2.22 16.64 8.74
CA GLY A 624 2.94 15.57 9.45
C GLY A 624 2.41 14.20 9.04
N ALA A 625 3.23 13.42 8.34
CA ALA A 625 2.89 12.06 7.93
C ALA A 625 4.15 11.19 7.80
N CYS A 626 4.01 9.88 7.98
CA CYS A 626 5.02 8.88 7.70
C CYS A 626 4.38 7.56 7.27
N GLY A 627 4.83 7.01 6.14
CA GLY A 627 4.51 5.65 5.73
C GLY A 627 5.38 4.61 6.43
N LEU A 628 4.85 3.39 6.49
CA LEU A 628 5.52 2.17 6.92
C LEU A 628 5.16 1.06 5.95
N ALA A 629 6.15 0.47 5.29
CA ALA A 629 5.97 -0.80 4.59
C ALA A 629 6.94 -1.84 5.14
N TRP A 630 6.58 -2.36 6.32
CA TRP A 630 7.46 -3.18 7.15
C TRP A 630 7.91 -4.47 6.47
N GLY A 631 7.04 -5.10 5.67
CA GLY A 631 7.36 -6.32 4.95
C GLY A 631 7.44 -6.12 3.43
N ALA A 632 7.77 -4.92 2.95
CA ALA A 632 7.77 -4.63 1.51
C ALA A 632 8.67 -5.61 0.72
N TYR A 633 8.08 -6.20 -0.32
CA TYR A 633 8.71 -7.21 -1.18
C TYR A 633 8.52 -6.90 -2.68
N SER A 634 7.31 -6.50 -3.05
CA SER A 634 6.91 -6.40 -4.45
C SER A 634 7.36 -5.10 -5.10
N GLN A 635 7.50 -5.14 -6.43
CA GLN A 635 7.67 -3.98 -7.28
C GLN A 635 6.61 -2.89 -7.03
N LYS A 636 5.37 -3.30 -6.71
CA LYS A 636 4.26 -2.42 -6.33
C LYS A 636 4.58 -1.61 -5.07
N ALA A 637 5.18 -2.21 -4.05
CA ALA A 637 5.55 -1.48 -2.83
C ALA A 637 6.62 -0.40 -3.10
N ALA A 638 7.58 -0.66 -4.00
CA ALA A 638 8.54 0.36 -4.42
C ALA A 638 7.86 1.52 -5.17
N ALA A 639 6.86 1.23 -6.01
CA ALA A 639 6.10 2.26 -6.72
C ALA A 639 5.26 3.13 -5.79
N ILE A 640 4.50 2.51 -4.87
CA ILE A 640 3.68 3.20 -3.86
C ILE A 640 4.55 4.09 -2.97
N GLY A 641 5.66 3.56 -2.43
CA GLY A 641 6.58 4.35 -1.61
C GLY A 641 7.14 5.55 -2.36
N THR A 642 7.47 5.36 -3.65
CA THR A 642 7.98 6.42 -4.51
C THR A 642 6.91 7.48 -4.85
N GLY A 643 5.64 7.07 -4.97
CA GLY A 643 4.50 7.97 -5.12
C GLY A 643 4.26 8.83 -3.88
N CYS A 644 4.36 8.25 -2.68
CA CYS A 644 4.39 9.01 -1.42
C CYS A 644 5.57 10.01 -1.39
N ASN A 645 6.75 9.60 -1.84
CA ASN A 645 7.94 10.46 -1.81
C ASN A 645 7.83 11.69 -2.70
N ILE A 646 7.32 11.56 -3.93
CA ILE A 646 7.18 12.72 -4.83
C ILE A 646 6.18 13.75 -4.29
N VAL A 647 5.20 13.33 -3.49
CA VAL A 647 4.27 14.24 -2.78
C VAL A 647 4.76 14.68 -1.39
N GLY A 648 6.04 14.45 -1.06
CA GLY A 648 6.64 14.96 0.17
C GLY A 648 6.35 14.15 1.43
N ILE A 649 5.94 12.88 1.29
CA ILE A 649 5.64 11.98 2.41
C ILE A 649 6.82 11.01 2.60
N PRO A 650 7.46 10.99 3.78
CA PRO A 650 8.52 10.04 4.09
C PRO A 650 7.95 8.64 4.38
N ALA A 651 8.72 7.60 4.13
CA ALA A 651 8.36 6.22 4.45
C ALA A 651 9.54 5.43 5.03
N VAL A 652 9.25 4.67 6.07
CA VAL A 652 10.14 3.66 6.65
C VAL A 652 9.77 2.30 6.05
N LEU A 653 10.75 1.53 5.63
CA LEU A 653 10.57 0.17 5.13
C LEU A 653 11.28 -0.81 6.08
N GLY A 654 10.88 -2.09 6.07
CA GLY A 654 11.65 -3.10 6.80
C GLY A 654 13.00 -3.42 6.14
N PRO A 655 13.87 -4.18 6.81
CA PRO A 655 15.27 -4.32 6.43
C PRO A 655 15.46 -4.99 5.07
N HIS A 656 14.58 -5.92 4.69
CA HIS A 656 14.64 -6.55 3.37
C HIS A 656 14.45 -5.59 2.20
N SER A 657 13.87 -4.41 2.45
CA SER A 657 13.72 -3.37 1.42
C SER A 657 15.04 -2.70 1.02
N SER A 658 16.14 -2.91 1.77
CA SER A 658 17.49 -2.55 1.33
C SER A 658 17.84 -3.18 -0.03
N LYS A 659 17.21 -4.31 -0.37
CA LYS A 659 17.34 -5.02 -1.65
C LYS A 659 16.73 -4.26 -2.84
N TYR A 660 15.96 -3.19 -2.62
CA TYR A 660 15.51 -2.30 -3.71
C TYR A 660 16.64 -1.45 -4.31
N ARG A 661 17.80 -1.39 -3.65
CA ARG A 661 19.05 -0.73 -4.12
C ARG A 661 19.14 0.77 -3.91
N ARG A 662 18.03 1.49 -3.67
CA ARG A 662 18.03 2.95 -3.52
C ARG A 662 17.18 3.42 -2.35
N ALA A 663 17.81 4.13 -1.41
CA ALA A 663 17.16 4.92 -0.37
C ALA A 663 17.29 6.42 -0.65
N LEU A 664 16.52 7.27 0.03
CA LEU A 664 16.56 8.73 -0.09
C LEU A 664 16.75 9.34 1.30
N ILE A 665 17.99 9.70 1.63
CA ILE A 665 18.41 10.07 3.00
C ILE A 665 19.13 11.42 2.96
N ALA A 666 18.75 12.33 3.86
CA ALA A 666 19.36 13.65 3.96
C ALA A 666 20.57 13.67 4.90
N LYS A 667 21.56 14.52 4.61
CA LYS A 667 22.71 14.75 5.50
C LYS A 667 22.32 15.75 6.60
N THR A 668 22.00 15.25 7.78
CA THR A 668 21.56 16.07 8.93
C THR A 668 22.66 16.97 9.53
N TYR A 669 23.92 16.75 9.14
CA TYR A 669 25.08 17.54 9.55
C TYR A 669 25.44 18.66 8.56
N ASP A 670 24.87 18.67 7.35
CA ASP A 670 25.12 19.70 6.35
C ASP A 670 24.04 20.79 6.43
N GLU A 671 24.37 21.92 7.06
CA GLU A 671 23.43 23.05 7.24
C GLU A 671 22.91 23.63 5.90
N SER A 672 23.64 23.46 4.79
CA SER A 672 23.23 23.98 3.49
C SER A 672 22.00 23.26 2.92
N LYS A 673 21.77 22.00 3.32
CA LYS A 673 20.63 21.16 2.87
C LYS A 673 19.30 21.54 3.53
N TRP A 674 19.35 22.33 4.61
CA TRP A 674 18.21 22.64 5.48
C TRP A 674 17.75 24.09 5.35
N LYS A 675 17.60 24.54 4.11
CA LYS A 675 17.10 25.87 3.75
C LYS A 675 15.93 25.78 2.77
N VAL A 676 15.01 26.72 2.89
CA VAL A 676 13.86 26.93 2.00
C VAL A 676 13.66 28.43 1.80
N PHE A 677 12.69 28.83 0.99
CA PHE A 677 12.28 30.23 0.84
C PHE A 677 11.08 30.55 1.74
N ASP A 678 10.97 31.79 2.20
CA ASP A 678 9.70 32.33 2.69
C ASP A 678 8.91 32.95 1.53
N ALA A 679 7.76 32.37 1.19
CA ALA A 679 6.96 32.81 0.06
C ALA A 679 6.45 34.27 0.18
N ARG A 680 6.48 34.87 1.37
CA ARG A 680 6.04 36.26 1.57
C ARG A 680 6.94 37.29 0.89
N ASP A 681 8.24 37.02 0.81
CA ASP A 681 9.24 37.98 0.32
C ASP A 681 10.39 37.34 -0.51
N GLY A 682 10.44 36.02 -0.61
CA GLY A 682 11.47 35.28 -1.36
C GLY A 682 12.82 35.17 -0.65
N SER A 683 12.91 35.56 0.63
CA SER A 683 14.12 35.38 1.43
C SER A 683 14.38 33.91 1.77
N GLU A 684 15.66 33.53 1.92
CA GLU A 684 16.02 32.21 2.42
C GLU A 684 15.79 32.12 3.94
N MET A 685 15.25 31.00 4.39
CA MET A 685 15.06 30.67 5.79
C MET A 685 15.53 29.24 6.11
N ASN A 686 16.08 29.06 7.32
CA ASN A 686 16.49 27.75 7.81
C ASN A 686 15.27 26.94 8.26
N ILE A 687 15.29 25.64 8.04
CA ILE A 687 14.31 24.67 8.54
C ILE A 687 14.98 23.64 9.47
N PRO A 688 14.24 23.01 10.39
CA PRO A 688 14.80 21.90 11.16
C PRO A 688 15.05 20.70 10.23
N PRO A 689 15.93 19.75 10.62
CA PRO A 689 16.18 18.54 9.85
C PRO A 689 14.98 17.56 9.95
N SER A 690 13.85 17.89 9.30
CA SER A 690 12.63 17.07 9.32
C SER A 690 11.77 17.16 8.05
N PRO A 691 11.33 16.01 7.50
CA PRO A 691 11.85 14.67 7.81
C PRO A 691 13.32 14.54 7.40
N GLU A 692 14.06 13.58 7.95
CA GLU A 692 15.50 13.38 7.63
C GLU A 692 15.76 12.39 6.49
N PHE A 693 14.70 11.78 5.98
CA PHE A 693 14.69 10.88 4.83
C PHE A 693 13.35 11.02 4.11
N LEU A 694 13.27 10.55 2.87
CA LEU A 694 12.01 10.25 2.20
C LEU A 694 11.79 8.74 2.09
N LEU A 695 12.85 7.95 1.92
CA LEU A 695 12.75 6.49 1.88
C LEU A 695 13.95 5.90 2.59
N THR A 696 13.71 5.14 3.66
CA THR A 696 14.78 4.48 4.41
C THR A 696 14.33 3.11 4.90
N THR A 697 15.25 2.35 5.47
CA THR A 697 14.96 1.09 6.17
C THR A 697 15.20 1.24 7.67
N ALA A 698 14.39 0.55 8.48
CA ALA A 698 14.70 0.26 9.88
C ALA A 698 14.84 -1.26 10.05
N GLU A 699 15.66 -1.69 11.01
CA GLU A 699 15.99 -3.10 11.24
C GLU A 699 14.93 -3.79 12.12
N THR A 700 14.48 -3.11 13.17
CA THR A 700 13.50 -3.63 14.14
C THR A 700 12.30 -2.71 14.29
N TRP A 701 11.14 -3.25 14.68
CA TRP A 701 9.94 -2.44 14.86
C TRP A 701 10.08 -1.43 16.01
N GLN A 702 10.92 -1.75 17.00
CA GLN A 702 11.30 -0.88 18.11
C GLN A 702 12.07 0.35 17.64
N GLU A 703 12.91 0.21 16.60
CA GLU A 703 13.60 1.32 15.94
C GLU A 703 12.65 2.13 15.04
N ALA A 704 11.78 1.43 14.30
CA ALA A 704 10.84 2.06 13.39
C ALA A 704 9.90 3.06 14.10
N LEU A 705 9.44 2.74 15.32
CA LEU A 705 8.54 3.59 16.11
C LEU A 705 9.04 5.03 16.33
N PRO A 706 10.18 5.28 17.01
CA PRO A 706 10.71 6.63 17.18
C PRO A 706 11.10 7.29 15.85
N MET A 707 11.56 6.51 14.86
CA MET A 707 11.91 7.02 13.53
C MET A 707 10.68 7.61 12.82
N MET A 708 9.56 6.89 12.81
CA MET A 708 8.29 7.34 12.24
C MET A 708 7.71 8.54 12.99
N ALA A 709 7.76 8.54 14.33
CA ALA A 709 7.30 9.68 15.13
C ALA A 709 8.11 10.95 14.84
N LYS A 710 9.43 10.85 14.74
CA LYS A 710 10.31 11.95 14.34
C LYS A 710 9.99 12.44 12.92
N ALA A 711 9.80 11.50 11.99
CA ALA A 711 9.49 11.78 10.60
C ALA A 711 8.16 12.53 10.40
N CYS A 712 7.28 12.63 11.42
CA CYS A 712 6.07 13.44 11.39
C CYS A 712 6.28 14.92 11.79
N ILE A 713 7.45 15.30 12.33
CA ILE A 713 7.77 16.71 12.62
C ILE A 713 7.85 17.49 11.31
N ARG A 714 7.31 18.72 11.29
CA ARG A 714 7.29 19.56 10.09
C ARG A 714 7.78 20.98 10.39
N PRO A 715 8.42 21.67 9.43
CA PRO A 715 8.86 23.05 9.60
C PRO A 715 7.78 23.98 10.17
N SER A 716 6.55 23.83 9.70
CA SER A 716 5.42 24.70 10.06
C SER A 716 4.60 24.29 11.28
N ASP A 717 5.01 23.27 12.06
CA ASP A 717 4.31 22.95 13.32
C ASP A 717 4.16 24.22 14.17
N ASN A 718 3.00 24.46 14.78
CA ASN A 718 2.89 25.53 15.76
C ASN A 718 3.58 25.11 17.08
N ASN A 719 3.65 26.00 18.06
CA ASN A 719 4.34 25.68 19.32
C ASN A 719 3.75 24.45 20.03
N MET A 720 2.42 24.33 20.08
CA MET A 720 1.74 23.21 20.73
C MET A 720 1.97 21.90 19.98
N GLY A 721 1.81 21.92 18.65
CA GLY A 721 2.03 20.75 17.81
C GLY A 721 3.47 20.25 17.87
N ARG A 722 4.45 21.16 17.83
CA ARG A 722 5.86 20.79 18.02
C ARG A 722 6.10 20.16 19.39
N SER A 723 5.53 20.73 20.45
CA SER A 723 5.60 20.18 21.81
C SER A 723 5.04 18.77 21.90
N ILE A 724 3.89 18.51 21.28
CA ILE A 724 3.26 17.19 21.24
C ILE A 724 4.13 16.18 20.47
N LYS A 725 4.59 16.53 19.26
CA LYS A 725 5.43 15.65 18.44
C LYS A 725 6.77 15.33 19.12
N LEU A 726 7.43 16.34 19.72
CA LEU A 726 8.64 16.14 20.51
C LEU A 726 8.39 15.24 21.73
N THR A 727 7.25 15.42 22.42
CA THR A 727 6.87 14.56 23.55
C THR A 727 6.82 13.10 23.11
N HIS A 728 6.08 12.79 22.04
CA HIS A 728 5.94 11.42 21.57
C HIS A 728 7.24 10.83 21.07
N TRP A 729 8.00 11.53 20.22
CA TRP A 729 9.26 11.03 19.70
C TRP A 729 10.29 10.76 20.81
N MET A 730 10.49 11.72 21.74
CA MET A 730 11.47 11.56 22.82
C MET A 730 11.07 10.44 23.78
N GLU A 731 9.77 10.27 24.07
CA GLU A 731 9.28 9.16 24.88
C GLU A 731 9.43 7.81 24.20
N LEU A 732 9.12 7.72 22.90
CA LEU A 732 9.29 6.49 22.12
C LEU A 732 10.76 6.09 22.04
N SER A 733 11.65 7.04 21.79
CA SER A 733 13.10 6.79 21.80
C SER A 733 13.56 6.26 23.15
N LYS A 734 13.13 6.89 24.25
CA LYS A 734 13.49 6.42 25.59
C LYS A 734 12.90 5.03 25.90
N LYS A 735 11.67 4.76 25.47
CA LYS A 735 10.96 3.50 25.70
C LYS A 735 11.58 2.33 24.95
N TYR A 736 11.93 2.53 23.68
CA TYR A 736 12.30 1.45 22.77
C TYR A 736 13.81 1.38 22.47
N LEU A 737 14.52 2.51 22.54
CA LEU A 737 15.97 2.59 22.32
C LEU A 737 16.75 2.87 23.61
N GLY A 738 16.08 3.12 24.74
CA GLY A 738 16.72 3.38 26.04
C GLY A 738 17.44 4.74 26.13
N VAL A 739 17.37 5.57 25.09
CA VAL A 739 18.12 6.82 24.97
C VAL A 739 17.20 8.01 24.71
N GLU A 740 17.55 9.17 25.26
CA GLU A 740 16.98 10.45 24.82
C GLU A 740 17.64 10.84 23.49
N PRO A 741 16.89 11.28 22.47
CA PRO A 741 17.48 11.58 21.17
C PRO A 741 18.50 12.72 21.28
N GLU A 742 19.75 12.50 20.88
CA GLU A 742 20.84 13.49 21.04
C GLU A 742 20.60 14.81 20.31
N ASP A 743 19.73 14.81 19.31
CA ASP A 743 19.44 15.96 18.44
C ASP A 743 18.10 16.63 18.73
N TRP A 744 17.43 16.29 19.84
CA TRP A 744 16.11 16.84 20.20
C TRP A 744 16.07 18.38 20.21
N TRP A 745 17.17 19.02 20.63
CA TRP A 745 17.31 20.47 20.74
C TRP A 745 17.27 21.18 19.38
N LYS A 746 17.57 20.50 18.27
CA LYS A 746 17.54 21.08 16.91
C LYS A 746 16.14 21.51 16.46
N PHE A 747 15.11 21.00 17.13
CA PHE A 747 13.70 21.22 16.81
C PHE A 747 13.03 22.26 17.71
N VAL A 748 13.77 22.89 18.62
CA VAL A 748 13.26 23.88 19.59
C VAL A 748 13.51 25.29 19.07
N ARG A 749 12.43 26.05 18.84
CA ARG A 749 12.50 27.46 18.40
C ARG A 749 12.30 28.44 19.54
N ASN A 750 11.56 28.03 20.58
CA ASN A 750 11.29 28.77 21.81
C ASN A 750 10.86 27.79 22.93
N GLU A 751 10.68 28.30 24.16
CA GLU A 751 10.30 27.48 25.32
C GLU A 751 8.96 26.74 25.19
N ALA A 752 8.06 27.22 24.33
CA ALA A 752 6.74 26.64 24.15
C ALA A 752 6.76 25.38 23.26
N ASP A 753 7.82 25.18 22.47
CA ASP A 753 8.05 23.92 21.75
C ASP A 753 8.46 22.77 22.70
N LEU A 754 8.91 23.06 23.92
CA LEU A 754 9.37 22.03 24.85
C LEU A 754 8.20 21.19 25.41
N PRO A 755 8.34 19.86 25.50
CA PRO A 755 7.40 18.98 26.20
C PRO A 755 6.97 19.53 27.56
N LEU A 756 5.67 19.78 27.73
CA LEU A 756 5.15 20.53 28.88
C LEU A 756 5.55 19.90 30.23
N ALA A 757 5.46 18.56 30.33
CA ALA A 757 5.77 17.82 31.56
C ALA A 757 7.26 17.85 31.95
N LYS A 758 8.16 17.99 30.97
CA LYS A 758 9.62 17.98 31.18
C LYS A 758 10.29 19.32 30.90
N ARG A 759 9.50 20.39 30.68
CA ARG A 759 10.01 21.69 30.23
C ARG A 759 11.15 22.22 31.09
N GLU A 760 11.02 22.15 32.42
CA GLU A 760 12.06 22.66 33.31
C GLU A 760 13.37 21.85 33.21
N GLU A 761 13.29 20.51 33.12
CA GLU A 761 14.46 19.65 32.93
C GLU A 761 15.16 19.97 31.59
N LEU A 762 14.37 20.10 30.53
CA LEU A 762 14.89 20.37 29.19
C LEU A 762 15.49 21.77 29.07
N LEU A 763 14.93 22.79 29.73
CA LEU A 763 15.55 24.11 29.83
C LEU A 763 16.92 24.04 30.52
N LYS A 764 17.07 23.20 31.56
CA LYS A 764 18.36 23.04 32.25
C LYS A 764 19.39 22.42 31.31
N LYS A 765 19.00 21.39 30.56
CA LYS A 765 19.86 20.75 29.54
C LYS A 765 20.28 21.74 28.44
N LEU A 766 19.36 22.56 27.93
CA LEU A 766 19.70 23.59 26.94
C LEU A 766 20.74 24.59 27.47
N GLU A 767 20.61 25.02 28.72
CA GLU A 767 21.60 25.90 29.37
C GLU A 767 22.94 25.19 29.59
N SER A 768 22.92 24.01 30.22
CA SER A 768 24.15 23.34 30.69
C SER A 768 24.93 22.62 29.60
N GLU A 769 24.25 22.04 28.60
CA GLU A 769 24.87 21.19 27.56
C GLU A 769 25.01 21.91 26.22
N HIS A 770 24.13 22.87 25.94
CA HIS A 770 24.11 23.61 24.66
C HIS A 770 24.44 25.10 24.80
N GLY A 771 24.63 25.61 26.01
CA GLY A 771 25.03 26.99 26.28
C GLY A 771 23.96 28.04 25.95
N TRP A 772 22.67 27.67 25.98
CA TRP A 772 21.56 28.60 25.72
C TRP A 772 21.32 29.51 26.93
N GLU A 773 20.95 30.76 26.68
CA GLU A 773 20.64 31.72 27.75
C GLU A 773 19.16 31.61 28.15
N ILE A 774 18.89 31.33 29.43
CA ILE A 774 17.54 31.12 29.95
C ILE A 774 17.16 32.21 30.97
N ASP A 775 16.00 32.84 30.79
CA ASP A 775 15.36 33.62 31.85
C ASP A 775 14.62 32.66 32.77
N TRP A 776 15.28 32.24 33.86
CA TRP A 776 14.70 31.34 34.86
C TRP A 776 13.52 31.92 35.63
N LYS A 777 13.36 33.24 35.68
CA LYS A 777 12.21 33.88 36.34
C LYS A 777 10.94 33.68 35.51
N ARG A 778 11.05 33.77 34.18
CA ARG A 778 9.93 33.56 33.25
C ARG A 778 9.91 32.17 32.62
N LYS A 779 10.95 31.37 32.85
CA LYS A 779 11.24 30.07 32.21
C LYS A 779 11.22 30.17 30.68
N LYS A 780 11.94 31.16 30.14
CA LYS A 780 11.99 31.47 28.70
C LYS A 780 13.39 31.38 28.11
N ILE A 781 13.46 31.05 26.82
CA ILE A 781 14.72 31.02 26.08
C ILE A 781 15.00 32.43 25.55
N ILE A 782 16.18 32.98 25.86
CA ILE A 782 16.62 34.32 25.45
C ILE A 782 17.45 34.25 24.17
N SER A 783 18.44 33.34 24.12
CA SER A 783 19.28 33.10 22.95
C SER A 783 19.69 31.61 22.87
N GLY A 784 20.02 31.14 21.67
CA GLY A 784 20.35 29.73 21.41
C GLY A 784 19.76 29.16 20.12
N PRO A 785 18.41 29.19 19.93
CA PRO A 785 17.78 28.65 18.73
C PRO A 785 18.32 29.25 17.43
N LYS A 786 18.78 28.40 16.51
CA LYS A 786 19.19 28.81 15.14
C LYS A 786 18.00 29.10 14.23
N ILE A 787 16.81 28.63 14.59
CA ILE A 787 15.56 28.79 13.85
C ILE A 787 14.58 29.54 14.73
N LYS A 788 14.02 30.63 14.20
CA LYS A 788 13.03 31.45 14.91
C LYS A 788 11.62 30.92 14.66
N PHE A 789 10.74 31.06 15.65
CA PHE A 789 9.31 30.87 15.44
C PHE A 789 8.71 32.13 14.79
N ASP A 790 8.11 31.95 13.61
CA ASP A 790 7.30 32.97 12.94
C ASP A 790 6.00 32.32 12.47
N VAL A 791 4.88 32.72 13.08
CA VAL A 791 3.54 32.19 12.79
C VAL A 791 3.08 32.50 11.36
N SER A 792 3.66 33.53 10.75
CA SER A 792 3.27 34.02 9.43
C SER A 792 4.18 33.53 8.30
N ALA A 793 5.29 32.86 8.62
CA ALA A 793 6.22 32.34 7.62
C ALA A 793 5.55 31.36 6.66
N GLN A 794 5.95 31.45 5.38
CA GLN A 794 5.44 30.58 4.31
C GLN A 794 6.58 29.75 3.72
N PRO A 795 7.12 28.74 4.44
CA PRO A 795 8.22 27.92 3.94
C PRO A 795 7.81 27.18 2.67
N THR A 796 8.64 27.30 1.63
CA THR A 796 8.49 26.63 0.34
C THR A 796 9.84 26.37 -0.30
N ASN A 797 10.00 25.22 -0.95
CA ASN A 797 11.18 24.95 -1.78
C ASN A 797 11.04 25.57 -3.18
N LEU A 798 9.84 26.02 -3.55
CA LEU A 798 9.50 26.51 -4.88
C LEU A 798 9.61 28.03 -4.94
N LYS A 799 10.73 28.53 -5.46
CA LYS A 799 10.95 29.97 -5.64
C LYS A 799 9.83 30.67 -6.43
N ARG A 800 9.23 29.99 -7.41
CA ARG A 800 8.10 30.51 -8.21
C ARG A 800 6.84 30.86 -7.40
N LEU A 801 6.71 30.34 -6.18
CA LEU A 801 5.59 30.64 -5.27
C LEU A 801 5.87 31.87 -4.39
N CYS A 802 7.08 32.41 -4.42
CA CYS A 802 7.47 33.56 -3.63
C CYS A 802 6.99 34.86 -4.28
N LYS A 803 6.55 35.82 -3.45
CA LYS A 803 6.16 37.14 -3.91
C LYS A 803 7.35 37.85 -4.57
N GLY A 804 7.18 38.27 -5.83
CA GLY A 804 8.20 38.97 -6.60
C GLY A 804 9.14 38.07 -7.42
N ALA A 805 8.87 36.76 -7.47
CA ALA A 805 9.54 35.81 -8.36
C ALA A 805 9.00 35.83 -9.80
#